data_AF-A0A975D2W5-F1
#
_entry.id   AF-A0A975D2W5-F1
#
_cell.length_a   1.000
_cell.length_b   1.000
_cell.length_c   1.000
_cell.angle_alpha   90.00
_cell.angle_beta   90.00
_cell.angle_gamma   90.00
#
_symmetry.space_group_name_H-M   'P 1'
#
loop_
_entity.id
_entity.type
_entity.pdbx_description
1 polymer ?
#
loop_
_entity_poly.entity_id
_entity_poly.type
_entity_poly.pdbx_seq_one_letter_code
_entity_poly.pdbx_strand_id
1 'polypeptide(L)'
;MLKRPMLIAVSGVVLMGGASAAGAQNAAPSAATDGGGLEDIVVTAERVESRTQKSALSITAVEGNALDRAGVTKVTDIVKLIPGLEIASAGTLTQVYIRGVGANASSSYAEGAVAVNLDQAYIARPTAIGGSFFDLERVEVVKGPQGTLYGRNATGGAMNIVTRKPKLGELSVEGLVEVGNYDAFKLNAAINVPLSDVVAARVAGQYVKHDGYLSDGYNDDDSLSLRGHLLFEPSDDFSILLSSDYYRQKGMGQSYTIASQKGDWIGPSDPRSQALFSAAAVGRYGPALGNLIPLPQGNGYVDNDTIDVRATLTWNLGFADLTVVPDYRRSKVDTIFYPNGVLGAIDDVAKQRSLEARLSNKSDRLTWVVGGYYFHETQDTFYSYTQGLFNQEVYADLDSKNFAFFGQATYSITPELRLTGGARYTKEDKTQRGTVFCSSLFCPVPNVRVPFTGDLSFDNISWKVGAEFDVGPRSMAYANISRGYKGGGFSPIVAPNTFGTEKLTAYTIGIKNRFLDNRLQLNIEGFYWDYIGQQVGFLSSGQVAPGVLGSVFVTENIGKSTIKGLDMDVAFQATSGIRLGARIGYLDATADDFVYTPASVPFSACAISGAAPRVNVNCSGRTLPRSPKWSGTLTYDQTIDLPNDGAVLINVSSRFSTSYWGSIFYLPEHKQDSYTRTDLSLTYMAPGKHWSLGAFVNNIEDKAVLTVAGTFSLARVDYVNLQPPRTYGLRATVNF
;
A
#
# COMPACT_ATOMS: atom_id res chain seq x y z
N MET A 1 -24.19 4.98 -34.52
CA MET A 1 -24.08 6.45 -34.69
C MET A 1 -22.62 6.82 -34.73
N LEU A 2 -22.22 7.65 -35.70
CA LEU A 2 -20.85 7.80 -36.20
C LEU A 2 -19.84 8.22 -35.12
N LYS A 3 -18.77 7.41 -34.97
CA LYS A 3 -17.54 7.75 -34.23
C LYS A 3 -16.69 8.71 -35.08
N ARG A 4 -16.38 9.89 -34.55
CA ARG A 4 -15.33 10.79 -35.07
C ARG A 4 -14.03 10.51 -34.32
N PRO A 5 -12.87 10.32 -34.99
CA PRO A 5 -11.59 10.25 -34.31
C PRO A 5 -11.08 11.67 -34.04
N MET A 6 -10.68 11.93 -32.80
CA MET A 6 -10.06 13.19 -32.39
C MET A 6 -8.54 13.00 -32.50
N LEU A 7 -7.95 13.52 -33.59
CA LEU A 7 -6.49 13.67 -33.70
C LEU A 7 -6.05 14.79 -32.74
N ILE A 8 -5.24 14.44 -31.74
CA ILE A 8 -4.51 15.42 -30.93
C ILE A 8 -3.15 15.62 -31.60
N ALA A 9 -2.98 16.77 -32.23
CA ALA A 9 -1.71 17.20 -32.80
C ALA A 9 -0.76 17.65 -31.67
N VAL A 10 0.38 16.96 -31.54
CA VAL A 10 1.50 17.38 -30.69
C VAL A 10 2.30 18.41 -31.46
N SER A 11 2.08 19.69 -31.19
CA SER A 11 2.93 20.77 -31.71
C SER A 11 4.21 20.85 -30.87
N GLY A 12 5.31 20.37 -31.45
CA GLY A 12 6.65 20.53 -30.89
C GLY A 12 7.10 21.99 -30.93
N VAL A 13 7.41 22.54 -29.75
CA VAL A 13 8.13 23.81 -29.64
C VAL A 13 9.60 23.46 -29.41
N VAL A 14 10.38 23.58 -30.48
CA VAL A 14 11.85 23.61 -30.43
C VAL A 14 12.25 25.04 -30.07
N LEU A 15 12.78 25.25 -28.87
CA LEU A 15 13.48 26.48 -28.50
C LEU A 15 14.98 26.21 -28.57
N MET A 16 15.59 26.56 -29.70
CA MET A 16 17.03 26.77 -29.82
C MET A 16 17.34 28.17 -29.30
N GLY A 17 18.20 28.27 -28.29
CA GLY A 17 18.78 29.52 -27.82
C GLY A 17 20.14 29.24 -27.21
N GLY A 18 21.20 29.42 -27.99
CA GLY A 18 22.58 29.32 -27.50
C GLY A 18 22.98 30.57 -26.72
N ALA A 19 23.70 30.36 -25.62
CA ALA A 19 24.60 31.34 -25.04
C ALA A 19 25.72 30.63 -24.28
N SER A 20 26.93 31.15 -24.48
CA SER A 20 28.23 30.57 -24.15
C SER A 20 28.55 30.51 -22.65
N ALA A 21 29.46 29.59 -22.34
CA ALA A 21 30.01 29.27 -21.03
C ALA A 21 30.66 30.45 -20.27
N ALA A 22 30.47 30.46 -18.95
CA ALA A 22 31.43 30.98 -17.98
C ALA A 22 31.30 30.15 -16.69
N GLY A 23 32.39 29.48 -16.31
CA GLY A 23 32.42 28.55 -15.18
C GLY A 23 32.52 29.25 -13.82
N ALA A 24 31.93 28.61 -12.81
CA ALA A 24 32.35 28.69 -11.43
C ALA A 24 32.02 27.35 -10.76
N GLN A 25 33.07 26.61 -10.41
CA GLN A 25 33.01 25.40 -9.61
C GLN A 25 32.58 25.76 -8.19
N ASN A 26 31.51 25.14 -7.70
CA ASN A 26 31.39 24.76 -6.29
C ASN A 26 30.66 23.41 -6.25
N ALA A 27 31.48 22.37 -6.16
CA ALA A 27 31.02 21.00 -5.99
C ALA A 27 30.46 20.84 -4.58
N ALA A 28 29.14 20.60 -4.47
CA ALA A 28 28.61 19.84 -3.35
C ALA A 28 29.18 18.42 -3.41
N PRO A 29 29.52 17.78 -2.28
CA PRO A 29 30.15 16.47 -2.28
C PRO A 29 29.12 15.40 -2.70
N SER A 30 28.98 15.18 -4.00
CA SER A 30 28.61 13.88 -4.52
C SER A 30 29.75 12.95 -4.16
N ALA A 31 29.56 12.15 -3.11
CA ALA A 31 30.40 10.99 -2.86
C ALA A 31 30.16 9.95 -3.96
N ALA A 32 30.64 10.25 -5.17
CA ALA A 32 30.98 9.24 -6.14
C ALA A 32 32.24 8.56 -5.60
N THR A 33 32.06 7.49 -4.83
CA THR A 33 33.13 6.51 -4.70
C THR A 33 33.13 5.69 -6.00
N ASP A 34 34.18 5.89 -6.81
CA ASP A 34 34.62 5.06 -7.94
C ASP A 34 35.00 3.62 -7.52
N GLY A 35 34.16 2.98 -6.70
CA GLY A 35 34.26 1.58 -6.34
C GLY A 35 32.94 0.93 -6.70
N GLY A 36 32.94 0.06 -7.71
CA GLY A 36 31.77 -0.75 -8.13
C GLY A 36 31.31 -1.76 -7.06
N GLY A 37 31.07 -1.29 -5.84
CA GLY A 37 30.43 -1.99 -4.73
C GLY A 37 29.03 -1.42 -4.50
N LEU A 38 28.31 -2.04 -3.58
CA LEU A 38 26.94 -1.67 -3.27
C LEU A 38 26.91 -0.43 -2.37
N GLU A 39 26.12 0.56 -2.77
CA GLU A 39 25.90 1.78 -2.01
C GLU A 39 24.97 1.56 -0.81
N ASP A 40 25.15 2.39 0.22
CA ASP A 40 24.27 2.45 1.38
C ASP A 40 23.16 3.46 1.11
N ILE A 41 21.91 3.04 1.33
CA ILE A 41 20.75 3.91 1.21
C ILE A 41 20.53 4.64 2.53
N VAL A 42 20.37 5.97 2.47
CA VAL A 42 19.95 6.81 3.59
C VAL A 42 18.43 6.70 3.73
N VAL A 43 17.98 6.44 4.95
CA VAL A 43 16.57 6.30 5.28
C VAL A 43 16.18 7.22 6.43
N THR A 44 14.93 7.67 6.41
CA THR A 44 14.34 8.50 7.47
C THR A 44 13.25 7.75 8.24
N ALA A 45 13.24 6.42 8.12
CA ALA A 45 12.31 5.52 8.76
C ALA A 45 12.16 5.73 10.28
N GLU A 46 13.19 6.19 10.98
CA GLU A 46 13.14 6.49 12.43
C GLU A 46 12.98 7.99 12.74
N ARG A 47 12.49 8.78 11.79
CA ARG A 47 12.36 10.24 11.86
C ARG A 47 13.68 11.01 12.03
N VAL A 48 14.80 10.28 11.99
CA VAL A 48 16.17 10.78 11.95
C VAL A 48 16.88 10.05 10.82
N GLU A 49 17.77 10.74 10.11
CA GLU A 49 18.56 10.13 9.04
C GLU A 49 19.51 9.05 9.57
N SER A 50 19.38 7.86 8.99
CA SER A 50 20.24 6.72 9.27
C SER A 50 20.52 5.93 7.99
N ARG A 51 21.58 5.13 8.00
CA ARG A 51 21.88 4.22 6.89
C ARG A 51 21.18 2.89 7.14
N THR A 52 20.65 2.27 6.09
CA THR A 52 19.97 0.96 6.19
C THR A 52 20.83 -0.11 6.87
N GLN A 53 22.14 -0.11 6.65
CA GLN A 53 23.09 -1.06 7.24
C GLN A 53 23.42 -0.80 8.71
N LYS A 54 23.06 0.37 9.26
CA LYS A 54 23.36 0.78 10.64
C LYS A 54 22.12 1.03 11.51
N SER A 55 20.91 0.73 11.01
CA SER A 55 19.68 0.78 11.80
C SER A 55 19.28 -0.62 12.24
N ALA A 56 18.88 -0.83 13.50
CA ALA A 56 18.33 -2.10 13.98
C ALA A 56 16.90 -2.41 13.50
N LEU A 57 16.41 -1.81 12.42
CA LEU A 57 15.11 -2.13 11.85
C LEU A 57 15.23 -2.97 10.58
N SER A 58 14.24 -3.85 10.36
CA SER A 58 14.01 -4.47 9.06
C SER A 58 13.49 -3.43 8.09
N ILE A 59 14.38 -2.78 7.36
CA ILE A 59 14.04 -1.75 6.38
C ILE A 59 14.45 -2.26 5.01
N THR A 60 13.48 -2.33 4.11
CA THR A 60 13.74 -2.44 2.67
C THR A 60 13.51 -1.07 2.06
N ALA A 61 14.57 -0.46 1.52
CA ALA A 61 14.48 0.81 0.79
C ALA A 61 14.72 0.55 -0.70
N VAL A 62 13.91 1.17 -1.54
CA VAL A 62 14.00 1.08 -3.00
C VAL A 62 14.12 2.50 -3.56
N GLU A 63 15.26 2.80 -4.17
CA GLU A 63 15.56 4.07 -4.82
C GLU A 63 14.69 4.31 -6.08
N GLY A 64 14.43 5.58 -6.39
CA GLY A 64 13.61 6.04 -7.51
C GLY A 64 14.05 5.44 -8.84
N ASN A 65 15.35 5.46 -9.13
CA ASN A 65 15.90 4.86 -10.36
C ASN A 65 15.64 3.35 -10.46
N ALA A 66 15.60 2.63 -9.33
CA ALA A 66 15.24 1.21 -9.32
C ALA A 66 13.73 1.00 -9.52
N LEU A 67 12.89 1.89 -8.97
CA LEU A 67 11.44 1.90 -9.21
C LEU A 67 11.13 2.14 -10.70
N ASP A 68 11.79 3.12 -11.31
CA ASP A 68 11.63 3.46 -12.72
C ASP A 68 12.02 2.28 -13.63
N ARG A 69 13.20 1.68 -13.38
CA ARG A 69 13.66 0.49 -14.12
C ARG A 69 12.71 -0.70 -14.00
N ALA A 70 12.18 -0.94 -12.80
CA ALA A 70 11.22 -2.00 -12.55
C ALA A 70 9.81 -1.69 -13.10
N GLY A 71 9.60 -0.49 -13.64
CA GLY A 71 8.31 -0.05 -14.14
C GLY A 71 7.26 0.05 -13.04
N VAL A 72 7.65 0.44 -11.83
CA VAL A 72 6.71 0.69 -10.73
C VAL A 72 5.97 1.99 -11.02
N THR A 73 4.65 1.89 -11.16
CA THR A 73 3.79 3.01 -11.57
C THR A 73 2.66 3.29 -10.59
N LYS A 74 2.32 2.26 -9.82
CA LYS A 74 1.29 2.28 -8.79
C LYS A 74 1.79 1.53 -7.57
N VAL A 75 1.14 1.78 -6.45
CA VAL A 75 1.46 1.13 -5.16
C VAL A 75 1.49 -0.39 -5.25
N THR A 76 0.61 -1.01 -6.06
CA THR A 76 0.55 -2.47 -6.20
C THR A 76 1.76 -3.06 -6.92
N ASP A 77 2.54 -2.27 -7.66
CA ASP A 77 3.72 -2.76 -8.37
C ASP A 77 4.93 -2.94 -7.44
N ILE A 78 4.99 -2.22 -6.31
CA ILE A 78 6.16 -2.27 -5.41
C ILE A 78 6.34 -3.66 -4.77
N VAL A 79 5.28 -4.46 -4.71
CA VAL A 79 5.33 -5.85 -4.23
C VAL A 79 6.36 -6.66 -5.02
N LYS A 80 6.63 -6.31 -6.28
CA LYS A 80 7.64 -6.96 -7.12
C LYS A 80 9.07 -6.82 -6.57
N LEU A 81 9.33 -5.80 -5.76
CA LEU A 81 10.67 -5.47 -5.27
C LEU A 81 10.88 -5.83 -3.80
N ILE A 82 9.80 -5.99 -3.04
CA ILE A 82 9.82 -6.15 -1.59
C ILE A 82 9.13 -7.46 -1.19
N PRO A 83 9.86 -8.50 -0.73
CA PRO A 83 9.23 -9.73 -0.27
C PRO A 83 8.58 -9.58 1.10
N GLY A 84 7.58 -10.42 1.33
CA GLY A 84 6.74 -10.35 2.52
C GLY A 84 5.78 -9.15 2.50
N LEU A 85 5.84 -8.31 1.46
CA LEU A 85 4.84 -7.29 1.15
C LEU A 85 3.85 -7.87 0.13
N GLU A 86 2.57 -7.80 0.48
CA GLU A 86 1.46 -8.10 -0.40
C GLU A 86 0.55 -6.87 -0.41
N ILE A 87 0.25 -6.36 -1.60
CA ILE A 87 -0.66 -5.24 -1.79
C ILE A 87 -1.71 -5.70 -2.79
N ALA A 88 -2.96 -5.62 -2.35
CA ALA A 88 -4.12 -5.95 -3.17
C ALA A 88 -5.03 -4.74 -3.22
N SER A 89 -5.59 -4.46 -4.38
CA SER A 89 -6.76 -3.60 -4.48
C SER A 89 -8.00 -4.45 -4.22
N ALA A 90 -8.99 -3.87 -3.54
CA ALA A 90 -10.36 -4.35 -3.47
C ALA A 90 -11.26 -3.19 -3.91
N GLY A 91 -11.54 -3.09 -5.22
CA GLY A 91 -12.12 -1.89 -5.79
C GLY A 91 -11.15 -0.72 -5.67
N THR A 92 -11.59 0.41 -5.09
CA THR A 92 -10.76 1.60 -4.85
C THR A 92 -9.92 1.53 -3.57
N LEU A 93 -10.10 0.50 -2.74
CA LEU A 93 -9.41 0.35 -1.46
C LEU A 93 -8.08 -0.41 -1.65
N THR A 94 -6.96 0.27 -1.38
CA THR A 94 -5.63 -0.35 -1.37
C THR A 94 -5.36 -1.04 -0.03
N GLN A 95 -5.25 -2.37 -0.03
CA GLN A 95 -4.96 -3.14 1.17
C GLN A 95 -3.48 -3.54 1.20
N VAL A 96 -2.76 -3.09 2.24
CA VAL A 96 -1.33 -3.38 2.44
C VAL A 96 -1.17 -4.43 3.54
N TYR A 97 -0.44 -5.50 3.23
CA TYR A 97 -0.10 -6.59 4.15
C TYR A 97 1.42 -6.75 4.22
N ILE A 98 1.95 -6.82 5.44
CA ILE A 98 3.36 -7.14 5.69
C ILE A 98 3.43 -8.38 6.56
N ARG A 99 4.11 -9.43 6.09
CA ARG A 99 4.23 -10.74 6.77
C ARG A 99 2.86 -11.32 7.19
N GLY A 100 1.84 -11.16 6.33
CA GLY A 100 0.47 -11.59 6.58
C GLY A 100 -0.34 -10.69 7.53
N VAL A 101 0.29 -9.67 8.14
CA VAL A 101 -0.40 -8.67 8.96
C VAL A 101 -0.89 -7.54 8.06
N GLY A 102 -2.20 -7.40 7.96
CA GLY A 102 -2.90 -6.39 7.19
C GLY A 102 -4.36 -6.34 7.64
N ALA A 103 -5.17 -5.48 7.01
CA ALA A 103 -6.59 -5.42 7.26
C ALA A 103 -7.37 -5.60 5.96
N ASN A 104 -8.43 -6.41 6.01
CA ASN A 104 -9.37 -6.50 4.90
C ASN A 104 -10.26 -5.24 4.91
N ALA A 105 -9.74 -4.16 4.34
CA ALA A 105 -10.49 -2.94 4.14
C ALA A 105 -11.57 -3.18 3.08
N SER A 106 -12.80 -3.38 3.54
CA SER A 106 -13.98 -3.69 2.72
C SER A 106 -15.09 -2.65 2.85
N SER A 107 -14.85 -1.60 3.64
CA SER A 107 -15.78 -0.49 3.79
C SER A 107 -15.04 0.80 4.14
N SER A 108 -15.80 1.87 4.08
CA SER A 108 -15.45 3.21 4.51
C SER A 108 -15.04 3.34 5.99
N TYR A 109 -15.13 2.28 6.80
CA TYR A 109 -14.82 2.26 8.23
C TYR A 109 -13.51 1.56 8.54
N ALA A 110 -12.90 0.92 7.54
CA ALA A 110 -11.76 0.08 7.76
C ALA A 110 -10.46 0.88 7.79
N GLU A 111 -9.68 0.64 8.83
CA GLU A 111 -8.32 1.15 8.96
C GLU A 111 -7.30 0.05 8.64
N GLY A 112 -6.16 0.43 8.05
CA GLY A 112 -5.06 -0.50 7.77
C GLY A 112 -4.33 -0.97 9.03
N ALA A 113 -3.53 -2.03 8.91
CA ALA A 113 -2.57 -2.46 9.94
C ALA A 113 -1.12 -2.03 9.60
N VAL A 114 -0.93 -1.39 8.45
CA VAL A 114 0.33 -0.84 7.97
C VAL A 114 0.13 0.66 7.75
N ALA A 115 0.96 1.48 8.38
CA ALA A 115 0.87 2.93 8.25
C ALA A 115 1.55 3.38 6.94
N VAL A 116 0.85 4.10 6.09
CA VAL A 116 1.40 4.66 4.85
C VAL A 116 1.62 6.16 5.04
N ASN A 117 2.78 6.67 4.64
CA ASN A 117 3.10 8.08 4.70
C ASN A 117 3.60 8.57 3.34
N LEU A 118 3.22 9.79 2.97
CA LEU A 118 3.78 10.54 1.86
C LEU A 118 4.57 11.71 2.45
N ASP A 119 5.89 11.68 2.27
CA ASP A 119 6.80 12.68 2.84
C ASP A 119 6.49 12.99 4.30
N GLN A 120 6.51 11.93 5.11
CA GLN A 120 6.30 11.96 6.56
C GLN A 120 4.85 12.20 7.02
N ALA A 121 3.95 12.68 6.15
CA ALA A 121 2.54 12.88 6.45
C ALA A 121 1.74 11.57 6.27
N TYR A 122 0.97 11.20 7.29
CA TYR A 122 0.18 9.97 7.31
C TYR A 122 -0.93 9.97 6.24
N ILE A 123 -1.20 8.83 5.63
CA ILE A 123 -2.37 8.61 4.76
C ILE A 123 -3.37 7.75 5.50
N ALA A 124 -4.46 8.36 6.01
CA ALA A 124 -5.48 7.60 6.74
C ALA A 124 -6.31 6.69 5.83
N ARG A 125 -6.67 7.18 4.64
CA ARG A 125 -7.60 6.51 3.73
C ARG A 125 -6.88 5.65 2.70
N PRO A 126 -7.18 4.34 2.61
CA PRO A 126 -6.68 3.47 1.54
C PRO A 126 -6.96 3.95 0.11
N THR A 127 -7.99 4.75 -0.08
CA THR A 127 -8.42 5.33 -1.36
C THR A 127 -7.47 6.41 -1.88
N ALA A 128 -6.69 7.04 -0.99
CA ALA A 128 -5.79 8.15 -1.30
C ALA A 128 -4.36 7.72 -1.64
N ILE A 129 -4.05 6.42 -1.57
CA ILE A 129 -2.68 5.91 -1.79
C ILE A 129 -2.33 5.87 -3.29
N GLY A 130 -3.32 5.65 -4.16
CA GLY A 130 -3.12 5.33 -5.58
C GLY A 130 -2.25 6.34 -6.33
N GLY A 131 -2.51 7.64 -6.13
CA GLY A 131 -1.79 8.73 -6.79
C GLY A 131 -0.41 9.07 -6.21
N SER A 132 0.13 8.30 -5.26
CA SER A 132 1.40 8.68 -4.62
C SER A 132 2.66 8.19 -5.36
N PHE A 133 2.54 7.26 -6.31
CA PHE A 133 3.66 6.45 -6.85
C PHE A 133 4.27 6.98 -8.17
N PHE A 134 4.57 8.27 -8.20
CA PHE A 134 5.30 8.92 -9.30
C PHE A 134 6.25 10.00 -8.74
N ASP A 135 7.25 10.41 -9.52
CA ASP A 135 8.27 11.40 -9.10
C ASP A 135 8.88 11.10 -7.72
N LEU A 136 9.35 9.86 -7.57
CA LEU A 136 9.82 9.32 -6.30
C LEU A 136 11.34 9.40 -6.18
N GLU A 137 11.79 9.81 -5.00
CA GLU A 137 13.17 9.68 -4.59
C GLU A 137 13.42 8.25 -4.10
N ARG A 138 12.54 7.73 -3.24
CA ARG A 138 12.59 6.34 -2.76
C ARG A 138 11.28 5.92 -2.09
N VAL A 139 11.13 4.62 -1.87
CA VAL A 139 10.13 4.06 -0.96
C VAL A 139 10.82 3.21 0.10
N GLU A 140 10.47 3.43 1.36
CA GLU A 140 11.00 2.70 2.51
C GLU A 140 9.87 1.87 3.12
N VAL A 141 10.08 0.56 3.28
CA VAL A 141 9.14 -0.34 3.98
C VAL A 141 9.81 -0.90 5.22
N VAL A 142 9.20 -0.63 6.37
CA VAL A 142 9.64 -1.09 7.68
C VAL A 142 8.73 -2.23 8.13
N LYS A 143 9.31 -3.39 8.44
CA LYS A 143 8.56 -4.57 8.85
C LYS A 143 8.48 -4.68 10.37
N GLY A 144 7.31 -5.07 10.87
CA GLY A 144 7.02 -5.20 12.31
C GLY A 144 6.55 -3.90 12.95
N PRO A 145 6.05 -3.95 14.20
CA PRO A 145 5.40 -2.82 14.86
C PRO A 145 6.19 -1.52 14.83
N GLN A 146 5.58 -0.47 14.29
CA GLN A 146 6.16 0.88 14.26
C GLN A 146 5.34 1.89 15.08
N GLY A 147 4.60 1.40 16.08
CA GLY A 147 3.72 2.23 16.90
C GLY A 147 4.40 3.36 17.66
N THR A 148 5.69 3.24 18.00
CA THR A 148 6.43 4.29 18.73
C THR A 148 6.57 5.59 17.93
N LEU A 149 6.92 5.51 16.64
CA LEU A 149 7.21 6.70 15.81
C LEU A 149 6.12 7.01 14.79
N TYR A 150 5.33 6.02 14.37
CA TYR A 150 4.25 6.19 13.39
C TYR A 150 2.86 6.16 14.03
N GLY A 151 2.74 5.68 15.27
CA GLY A 151 1.48 5.70 16.00
C GLY A 151 0.50 4.59 15.61
N ARG A 152 -0.79 4.95 15.55
CA ARG A 152 -1.87 4.01 15.26
C ARG A 152 -1.69 3.35 13.89
N ASN A 153 -2.28 2.17 13.72
CA ASN A 153 -2.37 1.49 12.42
C ASN A 153 -1.02 1.09 11.82
N ALA A 154 0.00 0.96 12.67
CA ALA A 154 1.35 0.50 12.32
C ALA A 154 1.70 -0.82 13.05
N THR A 155 0.73 -1.72 13.20
CA THR A 155 0.89 -3.02 13.88
C THR A 155 1.76 -3.99 13.08
N GLY A 156 1.59 -4.05 11.76
CA GLY A 156 2.38 -4.88 10.85
C GLY A 156 3.64 -4.21 10.31
N GLY A 157 3.68 -2.88 10.30
CA GLY A 157 4.78 -2.11 9.73
C GLY A 157 4.39 -0.69 9.31
N ALA A 158 5.28 -0.07 8.55
CA ALA A 158 5.05 1.22 7.91
C ALA A 158 5.66 1.25 6.50
N MET A 159 5.06 2.05 5.62
CA MET A 159 5.56 2.39 4.29
C MET A 159 5.70 3.91 4.20
N ASN A 160 6.90 4.38 3.85
CA ASN A 160 7.21 5.80 3.69
C ASN A 160 7.55 6.06 2.22
N ILE A 161 6.75 6.86 1.56
CA ILE A 161 6.90 7.27 0.17
C ILE A 161 7.59 8.64 0.19
N VAL A 162 8.79 8.72 -0.36
CA VAL A 162 9.61 9.94 -0.36
C VAL A 162 9.69 10.46 -1.79
N THR A 163 9.22 11.68 -2.00
CA THR A 163 9.18 12.31 -3.33
C THR A 163 10.46 13.05 -3.63
N ARG A 164 10.80 13.20 -4.92
CA ARG A 164 11.96 14.02 -5.31
C ARG A 164 11.73 15.48 -4.96
N LYS A 165 12.71 16.10 -4.31
CA LYS A 165 12.64 17.49 -3.87
C LYS A 165 13.14 18.46 -4.95
N PRO A 166 12.68 19.72 -4.96
CA PRO A 166 13.29 20.73 -5.79
C PRO A 166 14.76 20.91 -5.43
N LYS A 167 15.58 21.25 -6.42
CA LYS A 167 17.00 21.56 -6.22
C LYS A 167 17.30 22.99 -6.62
N LEU A 168 18.02 23.71 -5.77
CA LEU A 168 18.52 25.06 -6.05
C LEU A 168 19.60 25.00 -7.14
N GLY A 169 19.71 26.05 -7.95
CA GLY A 169 20.73 26.20 -9.00
C GLY A 169 20.68 25.20 -10.17
N GLU A 170 19.78 24.20 -10.15
CA GLU A 170 19.68 23.17 -11.18
C GLU A 170 18.40 23.35 -11.99
N LEU A 171 18.49 23.52 -13.31
CA LEU A 171 17.34 23.34 -14.21
C LEU A 171 17.41 21.91 -14.74
N SER A 172 16.39 21.10 -14.51
CA SER A 172 16.32 19.74 -15.05
C SER A 172 14.94 19.36 -15.54
N VAL A 173 14.89 18.56 -16.60
CA VAL A 173 13.67 18.05 -17.21
C VAL A 173 13.78 16.55 -17.37
N GLU A 174 12.74 15.85 -16.91
CA GLU A 174 12.65 14.39 -16.98
C GLU A 174 11.35 14.01 -17.67
N GLY A 175 11.41 12.99 -18.53
CA GLY A 175 10.24 12.48 -19.24
C GLY A 175 10.34 10.99 -19.47
N LEU A 176 9.22 10.29 -19.36
CA LEU A 176 9.06 8.88 -19.70
C LEU A 176 7.74 8.71 -20.44
N VAL A 177 7.80 8.10 -21.61
CA VAL A 177 6.62 7.66 -22.37
C VAL A 177 6.67 6.15 -22.50
N GLU A 178 5.53 5.50 -22.29
CA GLU A 178 5.37 4.07 -22.44
C GLU A 178 4.11 3.74 -23.24
N VAL A 179 4.22 2.77 -24.13
CA VAL A 179 3.12 2.23 -24.93
C VAL A 179 3.16 0.71 -24.90
N GLY A 180 2.01 0.04 -24.87
CA GLY A 180 1.96 -1.42 -24.75
C GLY A 180 0.66 -2.04 -25.22
N ASN A 181 0.52 -3.35 -25.00
CA ASN A 181 -0.74 -4.05 -25.21
C ASN A 181 -1.85 -3.56 -24.27
N TYR A 182 -3.11 -3.86 -24.61
CA TYR A 182 -4.31 -3.28 -23.97
C TYR A 182 -4.42 -1.76 -24.17
N ASP A 183 -4.01 -1.27 -25.34
CA ASP A 183 -3.96 0.17 -25.67
C ASP A 183 -3.30 1.02 -24.56
N ALA A 184 -2.32 0.41 -23.88
CA ALA A 184 -1.66 1.03 -22.75
C ALA A 184 -0.86 2.25 -23.22
N PHE A 185 -1.09 3.39 -22.57
CA PHE A 185 -0.34 4.62 -22.73
C PHE A 185 -0.01 5.18 -21.36
N LYS A 186 1.26 5.53 -21.15
CA LYS A 186 1.72 6.19 -19.95
C LYS A 186 2.67 7.32 -20.27
N LEU A 187 2.52 8.41 -19.53
CA LEU A 187 3.40 9.57 -19.56
C LEU A 187 3.76 9.94 -18.12
N ASN A 188 5.04 9.97 -17.78
CA ASN A 188 5.57 10.68 -16.61
C ASN A 188 6.40 11.86 -17.11
N ALA A 189 6.24 13.03 -16.50
CA ALA A 189 7.09 14.19 -16.78
C ALA A 189 7.35 14.97 -15.50
N ALA A 190 8.54 15.53 -15.36
CA ALA A 190 8.89 16.41 -14.26
C ALA A 190 9.84 17.52 -14.73
N ILE A 191 9.75 18.68 -14.09
CA ILE A 191 10.65 19.80 -14.30
C ILE A 191 11.05 20.39 -12.95
N ASN A 192 12.34 20.62 -12.76
CA ASN A 192 12.91 21.39 -11.66
C ASN A 192 13.35 22.76 -12.18
N VAL A 193 12.90 23.84 -11.54
CA VAL A 193 13.23 25.22 -11.92
C VAL A 193 13.86 25.94 -10.73
N PRO A 194 15.10 26.42 -10.83
CA PRO A 194 15.70 27.27 -9.82
C PRO A 194 15.16 28.70 -10.02
N LEU A 195 14.30 29.16 -9.11
CA LEU A 195 13.66 30.48 -9.22
C LEU A 195 14.56 31.60 -8.69
N SER A 196 15.44 31.28 -7.75
CA SER A 196 16.52 32.12 -7.23
C SER A 196 17.57 31.24 -6.55
N ASP A 197 18.58 31.85 -5.93
CA ASP A 197 19.60 31.12 -5.15
C ASP A 197 19.04 30.43 -3.90
N VAL A 198 17.87 30.87 -3.43
CA VAL A 198 17.22 30.36 -2.19
C VAL A 198 15.81 29.81 -2.42
N VAL A 199 15.33 29.79 -3.67
CA VAL A 199 14.00 29.27 -4.02
C VAL A 199 14.10 28.35 -5.24
N ALA A 200 13.55 27.14 -5.14
CA ALA A 200 13.38 26.22 -6.26
C ALA A 200 11.97 25.66 -6.30
N ALA A 201 11.46 25.39 -7.50
CA ALA A 201 10.18 24.73 -7.70
C ALA A 201 10.36 23.43 -8.49
N ARG A 202 9.55 22.42 -8.18
CA ARG A 202 9.45 21.20 -8.98
C ARG A 202 8.00 20.92 -9.30
N VAL A 203 7.69 20.66 -10.56
CA VAL A 203 6.36 20.24 -11.00
C VAL A 203 6.49 18.90 -11.71
N ALA A 204 5.69 17.93 -11.31
CA ALA A 204 5.65 16.61 -11.90
C ALA A 204 4.22 16.17 -12.21
N GLY A 205 4.05 15.33 -13.23
CA GLY A 205 2.78 14.76 -13.62
C GLY A 205 2.93 13.34 -14.14
N GLN A 206 1.90 12.54 -13.92
CA GLN A 206 1.75 11.19 -14.45
C GLN A 206 0.35 11.03 -15.05
N TYR A 207 0.29 10.49 -16.26
CA TYR A 207 -0.95 10.03 -16.88
C TYR A 207 -0.80 8.55 -17.23
N VAL A 208 -1.76 7.72 -16.82
CA VAL A 208 -1.79 6.28 -17.12
C VAL A 208 -3.16 5.95 -17.69
N LYS A 209 -3.17 5.29 -18.84
CA LYS A 209 -4.37 4.76 -19.46
C LYS A 209 -4.12 3.35 -20.00
N HIS A 210 -5.05 2.43 -19.77
CA HIS A 210 -5.11 1.16 -20.51
C HIS A 210 -6.52 0.58 -20.47
N ASP A 211 -6.84 -0.23 -21.46
CA ASP A 211 -8.09 -0.98 -21.52
C ASP A 211 -8.12 -2.11 -20.47
N GLY A 212 -9.30 -2.65 -20.22
CA GLY A 212 -9.54 -3.70 -19.24
C GLY A 212 -8.84 -5.01 -19.56
N TYR A 213 -8.33 -5.67 -18.52
CA TYR A 213 -7.77 -7.02 -18.65
C TYR A 213 -8.82 -8.13 -18.67
N LEU A 214 -10.05 -7.84 -18.24
CA LEU A 214 -11.16 -8.79 -18.27
C LEU A 214 -11.97 -8.66 -19.57
N SER A 215 -12.63 -9.75 -19.98
CA SER A 215 -13.38 -9.83 -21.25
C SER A 215 -14.50 -8.79 -21.44
N ASP A 216 -14.92 -8.12 -20.36
CA ASP A 216 -15.99 -7.13 -20.32
C ASP A 216 -15.49 -5.70 -20.02
N GLY A 217 -14.18 -5.46 -20.05
CA GLY A 217 -13.58 -4.13 -19.92
C GLY A 217 -13.21 -3.72 -18.49
N TYR A 218 -13.53 -4.52 -17.48
CA TYR A 218 -13.02 -4.28 -16.11
C TYR A 218 -11.52 -4.52 -16.01
N ASN A 219 -10.94 -4.02 -14.91
CA ASN A 219 -9.51 -3.88 -14.67
C ASN A 219 -8.82 -2.93 -15.67
N ASP A 220 -9.53 -1.91 -16.15
CA ASP A 220 -8.98 -0.77 -16.88
C ASP A 220 -8.37 0.25 -15.89
N ASP A 221 -7.69 1.27 -16.43
CA ASP A 221 -7.22 2.42 -15.68
C ASP A 221 -7.23 3.68 -16.56
N ASP A 222 -7.65 4.82 -15.99
CA ASP A 222 -7.54 6.16 -16.58
C ASP A 222 -7.26 7.14 -15.43
N SER A 223 -5.98 7.32 -15.12
CA SER A 223 -5.54 8.08 -13.96
C SER A 223 -4.60 9.24 -14.32
N LEU A 224 -4.77 10.34 -13.60
CA LEU A 224 -3.96 11.55 -13.67
C LEU A 224 -3.47 11.89 -12.27
N SER A 225 -2.16 12.03 -12.12
CA SER A 225 -1.52 12.49 -10.90
C SER A 225 -0.68 13.72 -11.20
N LEU A 226 -0.76 14.75 -10.35
CA LEU A 226 0.02 15.98 -10.46
C LEU A 226 0.64 16.29 -9.09
N ARG A 227 1.87 16.79 -9.09
CA ARG A 227 2.60 17.21 -7.89
C ARG A 227 3.32 18.52 -8.13
N GLY A 228 3.21 19.42 -7.18
CA GLY A 228 3.97 20.66 -7.12
C GLY A 228 4.74 20.76 -5.81
N HIS A 229 5.98 21.19 -5.89
CA HIS A 229 6.84 21.54 -4.78
C HIS A 229 7.39 22.95 -4.94
N LEU A 230 7.46 23.69 -3.83
CA LEU A 230 8.16 24.95 -3.72
C LEU A 230 9.07 24.88 -2.48
N LEU A 231 10.37 24.88 -2.72
CA LEU A 231 11.41 24.92 -1.69
C LEU A 231 11.86 26.36 -1.49
N PHE A 232 11.92 26.79 -0.23
CA PHE A 232 12.54 28.03 0.21
C PHE A 232 13.58 27.72 1.28
N GLU A 233 14.84 28.04 0.99
CA GLU A 233 15.99 27.78 1.83
C GLU A 233 16.86 29.04 1.89
N PRO A 234 16.49 30.02 2.75
CA PRO A 234 17.20 31.30 2.85
C PRO A 234 18.58 31.19 3.52
N SER A 235 18.87 30.06 4.16
CA SER A 235 20.11 29.79 4.90
C SER A 235 20.24 28.28 5.13
N ASP A 236 21.45 27.81 5.42
CA ASP A 236 21.73 26.40 5.74
C ASP A 236 20.95 25.85 6.96
N ASP A 237 20.56 26.73 7.89
CA ASP A 237 19.87 26.32 9.13
C ASP A 237 18.35 26.25 8.99
N PHE A 238 17.75 26.75 7.89
CA PHE A 238 16.30 26.91 7.80
C PHE A 238 15.78 26.62 6.40
N SER A 239 14.80 25.72 6.31
CA SER A 239 14.10 25.43 5.06
C SER A 239 12.60 25.24 5.25
N ILE A 240 11.84 25.63 4.22
CA ILE A 240 10.42 25.35 4.08
C ILE A 240 10.19 24.69 2.73
N LEU A 241 9.59 23.51 2.74
CA LEU A 241 9.06 22.85 1.56
C LEU A 241 7.54 22.89 1.59
N LEU A 242 6.92 23.64 0.68
CA LEU A 242 5.48 23.57 0.41
C LEU A 242 5.24 22.53 -0.69
N SER A 243 4.23 21.70 -0.51
CA SER A 243 3.88 20.65 -1.46
C SER A 243 2.38 20.54 -1.67
N SER A 244 1.97 20.20 -2.87
CA SER A 244 0.58 19.85 -3.19
C SER A 244 0.53 18.71 -4.18
N ASP A 245 -0.40 17.78 -3.95
CA ASP A 245 -0.66 16.64 -4.82
C ASP A 245 -2.13 16.65 -5.24
N TYR A 246 -2.38 16.28 -6.50
CA TYR A 246 -3.71 16.04 -7.05
C TYR A 246 -3.72 14.66 -7.71
N TYR A 247 -4.75 13.87 -7.43
CA TYR A 247 -4.96 12.57 -8.04
C TYR A 247 -6.40 12.43 -8.49
N ARG A 248 -6.60 11.93 -9.71
CA ARG A 248 -7.90 11.52 -10.22
C ARG A 248 -7.79 10.18 -10.91
N GLN A 249 -8.73 9.29 -10.65
CA GLN A 249 -8.88 8.00 -11.32
C GLN A 249 -10.30 7.82 -11.84
N LYS A 250 -10.39 7.39 -13.10
CA LYS A 250 -11.60 7.01 -13.80
C LYS A 250 -11.48 5.60 -14.39
N GLY A 251 -12.57 5.11 -14.96
CA GLY A 251 -12.65 3.79 -15.60
C GLY A 251 -13.69 2.90 -14.94
N MET A 252 -13.77 1.65 -15.37
CA MET A 252 -14.58 0.60 -14.73
C MET A 252 -13.94 0.10 -13.42
N GLY A 253 -12.61 0.21 -13.33
CA GLY A 253 -11.82 -0.16 -12.16
C GLY A 253 -11.70 -1.66 -11.97
N GLN A 254 -11.18 -2.06 -10.81
CA GLN A 254 -10.90 -3.45 -10.54
C GLN A 254 -12.17 -4.28 -10.31
N SER A 255 -12.22 -5.48 -10.88
CA SER A 255 -13.30 -6.44 -10.68
C SER A 255 -12.77 -7.87 -10.51
N TYR A 256 -13.67 -8.85 -10.56
CA TYR A 256 -13.41 -10.26 -10.28
C TYR A 256 -13.74 -11.15 -11.48
N THR A 257 -13.27 -12.39 -11.44
CA THR A 257 -13.72 -13.50 -12.30
C THR A 257 -14.37 -14.56 -11.42
N ILE A 258 -15.30 -15.34 -11.97
CA ILE A 258 -15.73 -16.58 -11.31
C ILE A 258 -14.51 -17.50 -11.17
N ALA A 259 -14.32 -18.11 -10.00
CA ALA A 259 -13.09 -18.85 -9.66
C ALA A 259 -12.80 -20.00 -10.63
N SER A 260 -13.84 -20.67 -11.14
CA SER A 260 -13.73 -21.73 -12.15
C SER A 260 -13.33 -21.23 -13.55
N GLN A 261 -13.44 -19.93 -13.82
CA GLN A 261 -13.15 -19.28 -15.10
C GLN A 261 -11.84 -18.45 -15.08
N LYS A 262 -11.07 -18.51 -13.98
CA LYS A 262 -9.91 -17.63 -13.76
C LYS A 262 -8.81 -17.70 -14.82
N GLY A 263 -8.70 -18.82 -15.54
CA GLY A 263 -7.69 -19.01 -16.59
C GLY A 263 -7.99 -18.31 -17.90
N ASP A 264 -9.20 -17.77 -18.07
CA ASP A 264 -9.67 -17.14 -19.31
C ASP A 264 -9.92 -15.63 -19.15
N TRP A 265 -9.60 -15.06 -17.98
CA TRP A 265 -9.84 -13.64 -17.64
C TRP A 265 -11.26 -13.17 -17.97
N ILE A 266 -12.25 -14.02 -17.70
CA ILE A 266 -13.65 -13.72 -17.98
C ILE A 266 -14.19 -12.80 -16.90
N GLY A 267 -14.66 -11.62 -17.29
CA GLY A 267 -15.23 -10.65 -16.36
C GLY A 267 -16.66 -10.98 -15.94
N PRO A 268 -17.15 -10.35 -14.86
CA PRO A 268 -18.38 -10.78 -14.21
C PRO A 268 -19.65 -10.51 -15.04
N SER A 269 -19.60 -9.52 -15.94
CA SER A 269 -20.72 -9.15 -16.80
C SER A 269 -20.68 -9.84 -18.17
N ASP A 270 -19.66 -10.67 -18.42
CA ASP A 270 -19.62 -11.55 -19.58
C ASP A 270 -20.81 -12.53 -19.56
N PRO A 271 -21.48 -12.78 -20.70
CA PRO A 271 -22.60 -13.72 -20.77
C PRO A 271 -22.29 -15.11 -20.20
N ARG A 272 -21.04 -15.58 -20.31
CA ARG A 272 -20.59 -16.87 -19.76
C ARG A 272 -20.63 -16.86 -18.23
N SER A 273 -20.18 -15.78 -17.59
CA SER A 273 -20.21 -15.65 -16.13
C SER A 273 -21.63 -15.42 -15.63
N GLN A 274 -22.41 -14.59 -16.33
CA GLN A 274 -23.83 -14.37 -16.02
C GLN A 274 -24.65 -15.66 -16.08
N ALA A 275 -24.41 -16.53 -17.07
CA ALA A 275 -25.08 -17.82 -17.18
C ALA A 275 -24.78 -18.75 -16.01
N LEU A 276 -23.51 -18.84 -15.58
CA LEU A 276 -23.13 -19.62 -14.39
C LEU A 276 -23.78 -19.08 -13.11
N PHE A 277 -23.77 -17.75 -12.94
CA PHE A 277 -24.37 -17.10 -11.79
C PHE A 277 -25.89 -17.33 -11.75
N SER A 278 -26.57 -17.13 -12.89
CA SER A 278 -28.01 -17.35 -13.02
C SER A 278 -28.38 -18.81 -12.75
N ALA A 279 -27.64 -19.77 -13.31
CA ALA A 279 -27.87 -21.19 -13.07
C ALA A 279 -27.70 -21.55 -11.59
N ALA A 280 -26.69 -21.01 -10.91
CA ALA A 280 -26.46 -21.24 -9.49
C ALA A 280 -27.57 -20.63 -8.61
N ALA A 281 -27.99 -19.40 -8.93
CA ALA A 281 -29.11 -18.73 -8.26
C ALA A 281 -30.44 -19.50 -8.42
N VAL A 282 -30.78 -19.89 -9.65
CA VAL A 282 -31.98 -20.68 -9.97
C VAL A 282 -31.92 -22.07 -9.34
N GLY A 283 -30.76 -22.72 -9.36
CA GLY A 283 -30.58 -24.03 -8.73
C GLY A 283 -30.82 -23.99 -7.22
N ARG A 284 -30.49 -22.88 -6.55
CA ARG A 284 -30.65 -22.72 -5.10
C ARG A 284 -32.05 -22.28 -4.67
N TYR A 285 -32.63 -21.30 -5.36
CA TYR A 285 -33.89 -20.66 -4.95
C TYR A 285 -35.09 -20.98 -5.85
N GLY A 286 -34.89 -21.79 -6.88
CA GLY A 286 -35.86 -22.00 -7.95
C GLY A 286 -35.94 -20.80 -8.90
N PRO A 287 -36.64 -20.94 -10.04
CA PRO A 287 -36.69 -19.90 -11.06
C PRO A 287 -37.39 -18.61 -10.60
N ALA A 288 -38.39 -18.70 -9.71
CA ALA A 288 -39.16 -17.54 -9.27
C ALA A 288 -38.34 -16.54 -8.44
N LEU A 289 -37.46 -17.03 -7.56
CA LEU A 289 -36.63 -16.20 -6.69
C LEU A 289 -35.20 -16.04 -7.25
N GLY A 290 -34.66 -17.07 -7.90
CA GLY A 290 -33.32 -17.03 -8.49
C GLY A 290 -33.19 -15.97 -9.58
N ASN A 291 -34.22 -15.77 -10.39
CA ASN A 291 -34.24 -14.75 -11.45
C ASN A 291 -34.40 -13.31 -10.91
N LEU A 292 -34.66 -13.12 -9.61
CA LEU A 292 -34.71 -11.80 -8.98
C LEU A 292 -33.34 -11.32 -8.49
N ILE A 293 -32.32 -12.18 -8.53
CA ILE A 293 -30.96 -11.80 -8.14
C ILE A 293 -30.32 -11.02 -9.31
N PRO A 294 -29.88 -9.77 -9.09
CA PRO A 294 -29.33 -8.94 -10.14
C PRO A 294 -28.04 -9.55 -10.68
N LEU A 295 -27.94 -9.61 -12.00
CA LEU A 295 -26.72 -10.04 -12.67
C LEU A 295 -25.73 -8.87 -12.77
N PRO A 296 -24.42 -9.11 -12.63
CA PRO A 296 -23.41 -8.08 -12.85
C PRO A 296 -23.54 -7.48 -14.24
N GLN A 297 -23.47 -6.15 -14.33
CA GLN A 297 -23.56 -5.42 -15.59
C GLN A 297 -22.22 -4.74 -15.92
N GLY A 298 -22.03 -4.39 -17.19
CA GLY A 298 -20.86 -3.64 -17.67
C GLY A 298 -20.96 -2.13 -17.45
N ASN A 299 -21.63 -1.68 -16.39
CA ASN A 299 -21.85 -0.26 -16.07
C ASN A 299 -21.17 0.17 -14.76
N GLY A 300 -20.33 -0.69 -14.18
CA GLY A 300 -19.50 -0.29 -13.04
C GLY A 300 -18.53 0.82 -13.45
N TYR A 301 -18.20 1.67 -12.49
CA TYR A 301 -17.25 2.75 -12.66
C TYR A 301 -16.57 3.12 -11.35
N VAL A 302 -15.42 3.76 -11.47
CA VAL A 302 -14.70 4.45 -10.42
C VAL A 302 -14.55 5.92 -10.83
N ASP A 303 -14.84 6.85 -9.93
CA ASP A 303 -14.43 8.25 -9.98
C ASP A 303 -13.86 8.61 -8.60
N ASN A 304 -12.53 8.56 -8.49
CA ASN A 304 -11.79 8.84 -7.25
C ASN A 304 -10.95 10.10 -7.44
N ASP A 305 -11.07 11.04 -6.52
CA ASP A 305 -10.41 12.35 -6.54
C ASP A 305 -9.74 12.59 -5.19
N THR A 306 -8.48 13.02 -5.18
CA THR A 306 -7.75 13.34 -3.95
C THR A 306 -6.93 14.60 -4.13
N ILE A 307 -7.00 15.50 -3.16
CA ILE A 307 -6.16 16.70 -3.05
C ILE A 307 -5.40 16.63 -1.73
N ASP A 308 -4.11 16.92 -1.80
CA ASP A 308 -3.19 17.02 -0.67
C ASP A 308 -2.50 18.38 -0.68
N VAL A 309 -2.38 19.00 0.50
CA VAL A 309 -1.55 20.18 0.71
C VAL A 309 -0.81 20.01 2.02
N ARG A 310 0.51 20.11 1.96
CA ARG A 310 1.38 19.88 3.10
C ARG A 310 2.58 20.82 3.09
N ALA A 311 3.14 21.06 4.26
CA ALA A 311 4.41 21.76 4.38
C ALA A 311 5.37 20.95 5.25
N THR A 312 6.67 21.16 5.04
CA THR A 312 7.72 20.69 5.94
C THR A 312 8.61 21.86 6.24
N LEU A 313 8.63 22.28 7.51
CA LEU A 313 9.54 23.28 8.02
C LEU A 313 10.63 22.58 8.82
N THR A 314 11.88 22.88 8.48
CA THR A 314 13.06 22.41 9.20
C THR A 314 13.86 23.61 9.68
N TRP A 315 14.23 23.61 10.97
CA TRP A 315 15.07 24.64 11.55
C TRP A 315 16.11 24.02 12.49
N ASN A 316 17.40 24.17 12.15
CA ASN A 316 18.50 23.88 13.05
C ASN A 316 18.60 24.97 14.13
N LEU A 317 18.33 24.60 15.39
CA LEU A 317 18.39 25.49 16.55
C LEU A 317 19.76 25.49 17.24
N GLY A 318 20.78 24.90 16.60
CA GLY A 318 22.11 24.63 17.14
C GLY A 318 22.17 23.42 18.07
N PHE A 319 21.22 23.27 19.01
CA PHE A 319 21.17 22.11 19.92
C PHE A 319 20.29 20.95 19.43
N ALA A 320 19.39 21.21 18.48
CA ALA A 320 18.45 20.26 17.92
C ALA A 320 17.87 20.78 16.60
N ASP A 321 17.40 19.88 15.76
CA ASP A 321 16.60 20.18 14.58
C ASP A 321 15.12 20.15 14.95
N LEU A 322 14.41 21.25 14.69
CA LEU A 322 12.97 21.34 14.75
C LEU A 322 12.39 20.95 13.38
N THR A 323 11.50 19.97 13.36
CA THR A 323 10.70 19.63 12.17
C THR A 323 9.21 19.82 12.47
N VAL A 324 8.52 20.57 11.62
CA VAL A 324 7.06 20.77 11.70
C VAL A 324 6.41 20.39 10.38
N VAL A 325 5.40 19.52 10.45
CA VAL A 325 4.72 18.96 9.27
C VAL A 325 3.20 19.11 9.43
N PRO A 326 2.62 20.25 9.01
CA PRO A 326 1.18 20.36 8.82
C PRO A 326 0.76 19.72 7.49
N ASP A 327 -0.39 19.07 7.52
CA ASP A 327 -0.96 18.35 6.37
C ASP A 327 -2.48 18.48 6.34
N TYR A 328 -3.03 18.69 5.16
CA TYR A 328 -4.46 18.64 4.86
C TYR A 328 -4.70 17.79 3.63
N ARG A 329 -5.59 16.81 3.76
CA ARG A 329 -5.99 15.95 2.66
C ARG A 329 -7.50 15.85 2.54
N ARG A 330 -8.00 15.89 1.32
CA ARG A 330 -9.38 15.56 0.97
C ARG A 330 -9.39 14.43 -0.04
N SER A 331 -10.16 13.38 0.22
CA SER A 331 -10.43 12.30 -0.74
C SER A 331 -11.94 12.23 -0.98
N LYS A 332 -12.34 12.08 -2.24
CA LYS A 332 -13.70 11.79 -2.66
C LYS A 332 -13.68 10.54 -3.53
N VAL A 333 -14.56 9.60 -3.24
CA VAL A 333 -14.76 8.40 -4.05
C VAL A 333 -16.23 8.31 -4.41
N ASP A 334 -16.53 8.11 -5.69
CA ASP A 334 -17.84 7.74 -6.21
C ASP A 334 -17.64 6.51 -7.11
N THR A 335 -18.25 5.39 -6.77
CA THR A 335 -18.06 4.15 -7.52
C THR A 335 -19.32 3.30 -7.54
N ILE A 336 -19.60 2.69 -8.69
CA ILE A 336 -20.48 1.55 -8.83
C ILE A 336 -19.62 0.32 -9.15
N PHE A 337 -19.82 -0.74 -8.41
CA PHE A 337 -19.02 -1.96 -8.52
C PHE A 337 -19.91 -3.16 -8.23
N TYR A 338 -19.46 -4.36 -8.62
CA TYR A 338 -20.24 -5.58 -8.45
C TYR A 338 -19.67 -6.55 -7.41
N PRO A 339 -19.18 -6.08 -6.24
CA PRO A 339 -18.47 -6.94 -5.32
C PRO A 339 -19.41 -8.06 -4.87
N ASN A 340 -18.92 -9.29 -4.77
CA ASN A 340 -19.77 -10.39 -4.30
C ASN A 340 -21.05 -10.62 -5.15
N GLY A 341 -21.10 -10.23 -6.44
CA GLY A 341 -22.30 -10.40 -7.28
C GLY A 341 -23.46 -9.52 -6.83
N VAL A 342 -23.17 -8.47 -6.08
CA VAL A 342 -24.09 -7.48 -5.54
C VAL A 342 -23.87 -6.18 -6.29
N LEU A 343 -24.91 -5.44 -6.63
CA LEU A 343 -24.72 -4.06 -7.09
C LEU A 343 -24.32 -3.21 -5.88
N GLY A 344 -23.05 -2.83 -5.81
CA GLY A 344 -22.46 -1.96 -4.81
C GLY A 344 -22.36 -0.53 -5.32
N ALA A 345 -22.65 0.44 -4.47
CA ALA A 345 -22.32 1.84 -4.71
C ALA A 345 -21.66 2.42 -3.46
N ILE A 346 -20.64 3.26 -3.64
CA ILE A 346 -20.00 4.03 -2.56
C ILE A 346 -19.89 5.49 -3.03
N ASP A 347 -20.35 6.43 -2.21
CA ASP A 347 -20.02 7.85 -2.29
C ASP A 347 -19.43 8.26 -0.94
N ASP A 348 -18.12 8.54 -0.90
CA ASP A 348 -17.36 8.77 0.31
C ASP A 348 -16.57 10.07 0.20
N VAL A 349 -16.69 10.96 1.17
CA VAL A 349 -15.88 12.18 1.27
C VAL A 349 -15.16 12.18 2.61
N ALA A 350 -13.84 12.04 2.58
CA ALA A 350 -12.99 12.12 3.77
C ALA A 350 -12.16 13.40 3.75
N LYS A 351 -12.06 14.08 4.90
CA LYS A 351 -11.19 15.23 5.14
C LYS A 351 -10.31 14.94 6.34
N GLN A 352 -9.00 14.91 6.11
CA GLN A 352 -7.97 14.71 7.12
C GLN A 352 -7.20 16.01 7.35
N ARG A 353 -6.85 16.27 8.60
CA ARG A 353 -5.87 17.27 9.03
C ARG A 353 -4.89 16.63 9.99
N SER A 354 -3.61 16.89 9.82
CA SER A 354 -2.61 16.51 10.81
C SER A 354 -1.55 17.57 11.02
N LEU A 355 -0.94 17.53 12.21
CA LEU A 355 0.19 18.36 12.59
C LEU A 355 1.15 17.53 13.42
N GLU A 356 2.35 17.29 12.89
CA GLU A 356 3.47 16.79 13.66
C GLU A 356 4.44 17.92 13.97
N ALA A 357 4.91 18.01 15.20
CA ALA A 357 6.04 18.85 15.58
C ALA A 357 7.01 18.02 16.42
N ARG A 358 8.27 18.00 16.03
CA ARG A 358 9.30 17.21 16.71
C ARG A 358 10.64 17.93 16.77
N LEU A 359 11.38 17.64 17.82
CA LEU A 359 12.78 17.99 17.99
C LEU A 359 13.62 16.72 17.89
N SER A 360 14.72 16.78 17.16
CA SER A 360 15.69 15.70 17.11
C SER A 360 17.12 16.22 17.22
N ASN A 361 18.01 15.40 17.76
CA ASN A 361 19.43 15.69 17.73
C ASN A 361 20.22 14.39 17.58
N LYS A 362 21.37 14.48 16.91
CA LYS A 362 22.29 13.38 16.69
C LYS A 362 23.70 13.81 17.06
N SER A 363 24.27 13.13 18.04
CA SER A 363 25.66 13.23 18.47
C SER A 363 26.32 11.85 18.48
N ASP A 364 27.63 11.78 18.71
CA ASP A 364 28.37 10.52 18.77
C ASP A 364 27.84 9.54 19.85
N ARG A 365 27.35 10.09 20.97
CA ARG A 365 26.89 9.30 22.11
C ARG A 365 25.38 9.13 22.21
N LEU A 366 24.63 10.11 21.73
CA LEU A 366 23.19 10.14 21.90
C LEU A 366 22.52 10.64 20.62
N THR A 367 21.62 9.83 20.09
CA THR A 367 20.64 10.24 19.09
C THR A 367 19.27 10.21 19.74
N TRP A 368 18.46 11.25 19.58
CA TRP A 368 17.12 11.28 20.15
C TRP A 368 16.14 12.07 19.30
N VAL A 369 14.87 11.75 19.46
CA VAL A 369 13.73 12.47 18.91
C VAL A 369 12.62 12.51 19.94
N VAL A 370 11.96 13.66 20.10
CA VAL A 370 10.73 13.83 20.87
C VAL A 370 9.74 14.66 20.09
N GLY A 371 8.45 14.35 20.18
CA GLY A 371 7.45 15.06 19.39
C GLY A 371 6.03 14.92 19.89
N GLY A 372 5.20 15.81 19.36
CA GLY A 372 3.75 15.81 19.50
C GLY A 372 3.09 15.60 18.15
N TYR A 373 1.94 14.94 18.16
CA TYR A 373 1.16 14.67 16.96
C TYR A 373 -0.32 14.92 17.24
N TYR A 374 -0.97 15.66 16.34
CA TYR A 374 -2.41 15.85 16.31
C TYR A 374 -2.97 15.40 14.97
N PHE A 375 -4.11 14.72 15.02
CA PHE A 375 -4.83 14.29 13.82
C PHE A 375 -6.34 14.41 14.03
N HIS A 376 -7.03 14.88 13.00
CA HIS A 376 -8.48 14.94 12.94
C HIS A 376 -8.95 14.52 11.56
N GLU A 377 -9.88 13.58 11.53
CA GLU A 377 -10.52 13.10 10.32
C GLU A 377 -12.03 13.18 10.48
N THR A 378 -12.68 13.72 9.45
CA THR A 378 -14.14 13.69 9.29
C THR A 378 -14.47 13.00 7.98
N GLN A 379 -15.54 12.23 7.97
CA GLN A 379 -15.92 11.46 6.81
C GLN A 379 -17.44 11.38 6.68
N ASP A 380 -17.95 11.78 5.52
CA ASP A 380 -19.35 11.65 5.14
C ASP A 380 -19.43 10.51 4.13
N THR A 381 -20.12 9.43 4.50
CA THR A 381 -20.12 8.20 3.70
C THR A 381 -21.53 7.72 3.40
N PHE A 382 -21.75 7.40 2.13
CA PHE A 382 -22.86 6.63 1.64
C PHE A 382 -22.32 5.34 1.04
N TYR A 383 -22.96 4.23 1.35
CA TYR A 383 -22.78 3.03 0.56
C TYR A 383 -24.09 2.26 0.44
N SER A 384 -24.28 1.60 -0.69
CA SER A 384 -25.41 0.71 -0.93
C SER A 384 -24.96 -0.65 -1.43
N TYR A 385 -25.62 -1.71 -0.96
CA TYR A 385 -25.45 -3.08 -1.43
C TYR A 385 -26.82 -3.65 -1.81
N THR A 386 -27.06 -3.83 -3.11
CA THR A 386 -28.34 -4.29 -3.65
C THR A 386 -28.25 -5.72 -4.20
N GLN A 387 -28.99 -6.63 -3.58
CA GLN A 387 -29.12 -8.07 -3.89
C GLN A 387 -30.58 -8.43 -4.19
N GLY A 388 -31.11 -7.90 -5.29
CA GLY A 388 -32.50 -8.13 -5.69
C GLY A 388 -33.46 -7.37 -4.79
N LEU A 389 -34.34 -8.10 -4.08
CA LEU A 389 -35.26 -7.50 -3.10
C LEU A 389 -34.56 -7.00 -1.82
N PHE A 390 -33.31 -7.37 -1.60
CA PHE A 390 -32.53 -6.92 -0.44
C PHE A 390 -31.64 -5.74 -0.83
N ASN A 391 -32.04 -4.53 -0.46
CA ASN A 391 -31.22 -3.33 -0.64
C ASN A 391 -30.77 -2.78 0.72
N GLN A 392 -29.47 -2.68 0.95
CA GLN A 392 -28.92 -2.11 2.17
C GLN A 392 -28.24 -0.80 1.82
N GLU A 393 -28.82 0.32 2.23
CA GLU A 393 -28.20 1.64 2.11
C GLU A 393 -27.79 2.11 3.49
N VAL A 394 -26.60 2.69 3.60
CA VAL A 394 -26.15 3.32 4.84
C VAL A 394 -25.60 4.69 4.53
N TYR A 395 -25.96 5.62 5.41
CA TYR A 395 -25.47 6.99 5.44
C TYR A 395 -24.84 7.18 6.79
N ALA A 396 -23.61 7.67 6.85
CA ALA A 396 -22.97 7.93 8.12
C ALA A 396 -21.92 9.03 8.06
N ASP A 397 -21.83 9.71 9.19
CA ASP A 397 -20.85 10.73 9.51
C ASP A 397 -19.91 10.16 10.57
N LEU A 398 -18.61 10.13 10.28
CA LEU A 398 -17.56 9.65 11.18
C LEU A 398 -16.65 10.82 11.56
N ASP A 399 -16.29 10.88 12.84
CA ASP A 399 -15.31 11.82 13.37
C ASP A 399 -14.28 11.05 14.19
N SER A 400 -13.00 11.23 13.88
CA SER A 400 -11.88 10.63 14.62
C SER A 400 -10.86 11.70 14.97
N LYS A 401 -10.54 11.80 16.26
CA LYS A 401 -9.52 12.69 16.81
C LYS A 401 -8.45 11.88 17.50
N ASN A 402 -7.19 12.25 17.26
CA ASN A 402 -6.06 11.59 17.86
C ASN A 402 -5.04 12.62 18.34
N PHE A 403 -4.56 12.41 19.55
CA PHE A 403 -3.48 13.16 20.13
C PHE A 403 -2.42 12.22 20.69
N ALA A 404 -1.15 12.54 20.44
CA ALA A 404 -0.05 11.72 20.90
C ALA A 404 1.19 12.53 21.27
N PHE A 405 1.92 11.97 22.22
CA PHE A 405 3.29 12.37 22.55
C PHE A 405 4.19 11.16 22.43
N PHE A 406 5.37 11.36 21.85
CA PHE A 406 6.33 10.29 21.63
C PHE A 406 7.76 10.75 21.86
N GLY A 407 8.61 9.78 22.16
CA GLY A 407 10.05 9.97 22.22
C GLY A 407 10.80 8.67 21.98
N GLN A 408 11.98 8.78 21.38
CA GLN A 408 12.92 7.67 21.22
C GLN A 408 14.35 8.20 21.39
N ALA A 409 15.19 7.43 22.07
CA ALA A 409 16.60 7.72 22.24
C ALA A 409 17.44 6.47 21.99
N THR A 410 18.58 6.66 21.35
CA THR A 410 19.62 5.66 21.13
C THR A 410 20.90 6.16 21.77
N TYR A 411 21.40 5.41 22.75
CA TYR A 411 22.59 5.75 23.53
C TYR A 411 23.72 4.77 23.23
N SER A 412 24.88 5.29 22.83
CA SER A 412 26.11 4.53 22.61
C SER A 412 26.78 4.26 23.96
N ILE A 413 26.62 3.04 24.50
CA ILE A 413 27.31 2.61 25.73
C ILE A 413 28.81 2.50 25.46
N THR A 414 29.16 1.88 24.34
CA THR A 414 30.49 1.86 23.75
C THR A 414 30.38 2.29 22.28
N PRO A 415 31.49 2.53 21.56
CA PRO A 415 31.41 2.80 20.11
C PRO A 415 30.69 1.69 19.33
N GLU A 416 30.77 0.44 19.80
CA GLU A 416 30.21 -0.75 19.16
C GLU A 416 28.82 -1.12 19.68
N LEU A 417 28.51 -0.82 20.95
CA LEU A 417 27.24 -1.19 21.60
C LEU A 417 26.32 0.01 21.79
N ARG A 418 25.16 -0.03 21.17
CA ARG A 418 24.10 0.99 21.25
C ARG A 418 22.83 0.39 21.81
N LEU A 419 22.17 1.09 22.73
CA LEU A 419 20.85 0.73 23.24
C LEU A 419 19.82 1.76 22.80
N THR A 420 18.66 1.30 22.36
CA THR A 420 17.54 2.14 21.94
C THR A 420 16.35 1.91 22.85
N GLY A 421 15.71 2.99 23.30
CA GLY A 421 14.46 2.98 24.04
C GLY A 421 13.51 4.04 23.52
N GLY A 422 12.23 3.72 23.37
CA GLY A 422 11.23 4.70 22.96
C GLY A 422 9.83 4.31 23.39
N ALA A 423 8.98 5.32 23.54
CA ALA A 423 7.59 5.17 23.92
C ALA A 423 6.72 6.23 23.24
N ARG A 424 5.44 5.89 23.05
CA ARG A 424 4.40 6.80 22.57
C ARG A 424 3.13 6.56 23.36
N TYR A 425 2.61 7.63 23.96
CA TYR A 425 1.24 7.67 24.45
C TYR A 425 0.33 8.20 23.35
N THR A 426 -0.83 7.57 23.16
CA THR A 426 -1.82 7.99 22.17
C THR A 426 -3.21 7.89 22.78
N LYS A 427 -3.97 8.98 22.64
CA LYS A 427 -5.39 9.06 22.95
C LYS A 427 -6.17 9.24 21.66
N GLU A 428 -7.21 8.43 21.49
CA GLU A 428 -8.02 8.39 20.28
C GLU A 428 -9.50 8.40 20.65
N ASP A 429 -10.22 9.38 20.15
CA ASP A 429 -11.67 9.52 20.30
C ASP A 429 -12.31 9.32 18.91
N LYS A 430 -13.36 8.49 18.84
CA LYS A 430 -14.11 8.21 17.61
C LYS A 430 -15.61 8.31 17.86
N THR A 431 -16.32 8.95 16.95
CA THR A 431 -17.79 8.97 16.96
C THR A 431 -18.35 8.57 15.60
N GLN A 432 -19.54 7.98 15.62
CA GLN A 432 -20.33 7.76 14.41
C GLN A 432 -21.78 8.18 14.63
N ARG A 433 -22.41 8.69 13.58
CA ARG A 433 -23.86 8.94 13.53
C ARG A 433 -24.33 8.62 12.13
N GLY A 434 -25.48 8.00 11.99
CA GLY A 434 -25.95 7.62 10.67
C GLY A 434 -27.33 7.00 10.66
N THR A 435 -27.72 6.53 9.48
CA THR A 435 -28.93 5.74 9.27
C THR A 435 -28.66 4.56 8.36
N VAL A 436 -29.30 3.44 8.63
CA VAL A 436 -29.35 2.27 7.76
C VAL A 436 -30.76 2.10 7.21
N PHE A 437 -30.87 1.86 5.92
CA PHE A 437 -32.14 1.64 5.24
C PHE A 437 -32.57 0.19 5.38
N CYS A 438 -33.70 -0.02 6.06
CA CYS A 438 -34.31 -1.33 6.24
C CYS A 438 -35.30 -1.59 5.09
N SER A 439 -34.84 -2.25 4.02
CA SER A 439 -35.69 -2.63 2.85
C SER A 439 -36.32 -4.02 2.95
N SER A 440 -36.01 -4.79 3.99
CA SER A 440 -36.47 -6.17 4.15
C SER A 440 -37.97 -6.26 4.44
N LEU A 441 -38.64 -7.31 3.93
CA LEU A 441 -40.03 -7.65 4.29
C LEU A 441 -40.21 -7.93 5.79
N PHE A 442 -39.10 -8.12 6.52
CA PHE A 442 -39.06 -8.37 7.96
C PHE A 442 -38.80 -7.10 8.79
N CYS A 443 -38.71 -5.93 8.17
CA CYS A 443 -38.62 -4.65 8.89
C CYS A 443 -39.96 -4.32 9.58
N PRO A 444 -39.98 -3.80 10.83
CA PRO A 444 -41.21 -3.43 11.53
C PRO A 444 -42.07 -2.45 10.73
N VAL A 445 -41.40 -1.59 9.96
CA VAL A 445 -41.98 -0.74 8.93
C VAL A 445 -41.10 -0.89 7.68
N PRO A 446 -41.64 -1.39 6.55
CA PRO A 446 -40.90 -1.48 5.30
C PRO A 446 -40.38 -0.11 4.86
N ASN A 447 -39.17 -0.06 4.32
CA ASN A 447 -38.56 1.14 3.73
C ASN A 447 -38.33 2.30 4.72
N VAL A 448 -37.97 1.99 5.97
CA VAL A 448 -37.60 3.00 6.98
C VAL A 448 -36.10 3.09 7.16
N ARG A 449 -35.62 4.31 7.39
CA ARG A 449 -34.25 4.60 7.82
C ARG A 449 -34.15 4.51 9.33
N VAL A 450 -33.33 3.59 9.82
CA VAL A 450 -33.12 3.37 11.26
C VAL A 450 -31.84 4.06 11.68
N PRO A 451 -31.87 4.97 12.67
CA PRO A 451 -30.68 5.67 13.11
C PRO A 451 -29.76 4.77 13.93
N PHE A 452 -28.46 5.03 13.86
CA PHE A 452 -27.46 4.48 14.76
C PHE A 452 -26.45 5.55 15.16
N THR A 453 -25.88 5.39 16.35
CA THR A 453 -24.83 6.26 16.89
C THR A 453 -23.78 5.43 17.63
N GLY A 454 -22.62 6.01 17.86
CA GLY A 454 -21.58 5.41 18.68
C GLY A 454 -20.53 6.42 19.12
N ASP A 455 -19.94 6.16 20.28
CA ASP A 455 -18.85 6.94 20.87
C ASP A 455 -17.84 5.95 21.49
N LEU A 456 -16.57 6.10 21.16
CA LEU A 456 -15.48 5.25 21.60
C LEU A 456 -14.25 6.11 21.93
N SER A 457 -13.61 5.81 23.06
CA SER A 457 -12.32 6.37 23.46
C SER A 457 -11.34 5.24 23.73
N PHE A 458 -10.12 5.40 23.23
CA PHE A 458 -9.01 4.46 23.42
C PHE A 458 -7.75 5.17 23.87
N ASP A 459 -7.07 4.58 24.85
CA ASP A 459 -5.73 4.98 25.26
C ASP A 459 -4.75 3.83 24.98
N ASN A 460 -3.56 4.16 24.48
CA ASN A 460 -2.52 3.18 24.24
C ASN A 460 -1.12 3.72 24.54
N ILE A 461 -0.25 2.83 25.03
CA ILE A 461 1.19 3.05 25.12
C ILE A 461 1.89 2.03 24.22
N SER A 462 2.47 2.53 23.12
CA SER A 462 3.38 1.77 22.27
C SER A 462 4.82 2.02 22.71
N TRP A 463 5.68 1.02 22.58
CA TRP A 463 7.07 1.12 23.03
C TRP A 463 8.01 0.25 22.20
N LYS A 464 9.29 0.58 22.25
CA LYS A 464 10.41 -0.14 21.62
C LYS A 464 11.60 -0.16 22.59
N VAL A 465 12.24 -1.33 22.71
CA VAL A 465 13.55 -1.50 23.33
C VAL A 465 14.41 -2.29 22.34
N GLY A 466 15.64 -1.86 22.13
CA GLY A 466 16.55 -2.50 21.19
C GLY A 466 18.01 -2.40 21.62
N ALA A 467 18.82 -3.33 21.12
CA ALA A 467 20.26 -3.32 21.25
C ALA A 467 20.90 -3.57 19.89
N GLU A 468 21.96 -2.84 19.60
CA GLU A 468 22.73 -2.93 18.37
C GLU A 468 24.20 -3.11 18.76
N PHE A 469 24.86 -4.07 18.12
CA PHE A 469 26.26 -4.39 18.39
C PHE A 469 27.02 -4.54 17.08
N ASP A 470 28.02 -3.69 16.88
CA ASP A 470 28.93 -3.77 15.73
C ASP A 470 29.91 -4.94 15.97
N VAL A 471 29.61 -6.09 15.35
CA VAL A 471 30.46 -7.29 15.38
C VAL A 471 31.75 -7.07 14.59
N GLY A 472 31.74 -6.13 13.64
CA GLY A 472 32.89 -5.67 12.90
C GLY A 472 32.61 -4.37 12.15
N PRO A 473 33.58 -3.82 11.39
CA PRO A 473 33.45 -2.49 10.78
C PRO A 473 32.27 -2.32 9.81
N ARG A 474 31.78 -3.43 9.23
CA ARG A 474 30.64 -3.47 8.30
C ARG A 474 29.67 -4.61 8.60
N SER A 475 29.66 -5.07 9.86
CA SER A 475 28.80 -6.15 10.35
C SER A 475 28.18 -5.74 11.67
N MET A 476 26.85 -5.73 11.73
CA MET A 476 26.10 -5.34 12.91
C MET A 476 25.08 -6.43 13.24
N ALA A 477 25.08 -6.90 14.48
CA ALA A 477 24.01 -7.70 15.04
C ALA A 477 23.05 -6.80 15.83
N TYR A 478 21.77 -7.15 15.87
CA TYR A 478 20.80 -6.40 16.65
C TYR A 478 19.68 -7.30 17.17
N ALA A 479 19.03 -6.83 18.25
CA ALA A 479 17.84 -7.46 18.79
C ALA A 479 16.87 -6.40 19.32
N ASN A 480 15.59 -6.53 19.00
CA ASN A 480 14.55 -5.58 19.37
C ASN A 480 13.30 -6.28 19.91
N ILE A 481 12.64 -5.59 20.84
CA ILE A 481 11.29 -5.88 21.29
C ILE A 481 10.45 -4.62 21.08
N SER A 482 9.32 -4.74 20.39
CA SER A 482 8.44 -3.59 20.12
C SER A 482 6.97 -3.98 20.20
N ARG A 483 6.12 -3.02 20.58
CA ARG A 483 4.67 -3.19 20.67
C ARG A 483 3.93 -2.11 19.90
N GLY A 484 3.09 -2.54 18.96
CA GLY A 484 2.16 -1.69 18.21
C GLY A 484 0.72 -1.95 18.60
N TYR A 485 -0.17 -1.02 18.23
CA TYR A 485 -1.61 -1.19 18.37
C TYR A 485 -2.35 -0.61 17.17
N LYS A 486 -3.57 -1.10 16.96
CA LYS A 486 -4.56 -0.46 16.10
C LYS A 486 -5.83 -0.22 16.92
N GLY A 487 -6.39 0.97 16.73
CA GLY A 487 -7.59 1.43 17.43
C GLY A 487 -8.79 0.54 17.11
N GLY A 488 -9.74 0.48 18.05
CA GLY A 488 -11.05 -0.10 17.74
C GLY A 488 -11.85 0.82 16.83
N GLY A 489 -13.09 0.44 16.58
CA GLY A 489 -13.93 1.20 15.66
C GLY A 489 -15.37 0.73 15.64
N PHE A 490 -16.06 1.14 14.59
CA PHE A 490 -17.48 0.93 14.42
C PHE A 490 -17.78 0.04 13.22
N SER A 491 -18.79 -0.81 13.37
CA SER A 491 -19.50 -1.37 12.23
C SER A 491 -20.73 -0.49 11.93
N PRO A 492 -21.07 -0.29 10.67
CA PRO A 492 -22.16 0.60 10.25
C PRO A 492 -23.55 -0.04 10.39
N ILE A 493 -23.88 -0.43 11.62
CA ILE A 493 -25.12 -1.12 11.99
C ILE A 493 -25.74 -0.53 13.25
N VAL A 494 -26.99 -0.91 13.53
CA VAL A 494 -27.62 -0.68 14.83
C VAL A 494 -26.86 -1.48 15.89
N ALA A 495 -26.77 -0.92 17.10
CA ALA A 495 -26.03 -1.53 18.20
C ALA A 495 -26.45 -3.01 18.45
N PRO A 496 -25.49 -3.90 18.79
CA PRO A 496 -24.07 -3.64 19.02
C PRO A 496 -23.30 -3.39 17.71
N ASN A 497 -22.52 -2.31 17.68
CA ASN A 497 -21.92 -1.79 16.45
C ASN A 497 -20.46 -1.37 16.65
N THR A 498 -19.77 -1.92 17.66
CA THR A 498 -18.41 -1.56 18.04
C THR A 498 -17.50 -2.79 18.05
N PHE A 499 -16.20 -2.59 17.84
CA PHE A 499 -15.15 -3.59 18.03
C PHE A 499 -13.92 -2.96 18.71
N GLY A 500 -13.14 -3.82 19.38
CA GLY A 500 -12.02 -3.43 20.23
C GLY A 500 -10.69 -3.26 19.49
N THR A 501 -9.66 -2.93 20.27
CA THR A 501 -8.28 -2.74 19.78
C THR A 501 -7.59 -4.06 19.47
N GLU A 502 -6.60 -4.02 18.58
CA GLU A 502 -5.66 -5.13 18.33
C GLU A 502 -4.24 -4.71 18.74
N LYS A 503 -3.42 -5.65 19.22
CA LYS A 503 -2.06 -5.38 19.70
C LYS A 503 -1.10 -6.44 19.22
N LEU A 504 0.06 -6.02 18.72
CA LEU A 504 1.13 -6.92 18.26
C LEU A 504 2.42 -6.61 19.01
N THR A 505 2.97 -7.63 19.68
CA THR A 505 4.32 -7.59 20.28
C THR A 505 5.27 -8.38 19.40
N ALA A 506 6.33 -7.74 18.92
CA ALA A 506 7.35 -8.36 18.08
C ALA A 506 8.68 -8.50 18.81
N TYR A 507 9.25 -9.70 18.74
CA TYR A 507 10.61 -10.04 19.13
C TYR A 507 11.41 -10.29 17.85
N THR A 508 12.52 -9.58 17.67
CA THR A 508 13.32 -9.64 16.44
C THR A 508 14.79 -9.75 16.79
N ILE A 509 15.53 -10.56 16.05
CA ILE A 509 16.98 -10.64 16.08
C ILE A 509 17.50 -10.68 14.65
N GLY A 510 18.57 -9.96 14.35
CA GLY A 510 19.11 -9.96 13.01
C GLY A 510 20.57 -9.59 12.94
N ILE A 511 21.12 -9.77 11.75
CA ILE A 511 22.48 -9.37 11.40
C ILE A 511 22.46 -8.70 10.03
N LYS A 512 23.23 -7.62 9.90
CA LYS A 512 23.44 -6.88 8.66
C LYS A 512 24.91 -6.89 8.34
N ASN A 513 25.28 -7.25 7.11
CA ASN A 513 26.67 -7.47 6.75
C ASN A 513 27.00 -6.96 5.35
N ARG A 514 28.20 -6.40 5.20
CA ARG A 514 28.88 -6.19 3.93
C ARG A 514 30.20 -6.95 3.89
N PHE A 515 30.41 -7.69 2.83
CA PHE A 515 31.64 -8.45 2.54
C PHE A 515 32.21 -8.04 1.17
N LEU A 516 33.42 -8.52 0.86
CA LEU A 516 34.07 -8.37 -0.46
C LEU A 516 34.15 -6.91 -0.92
N ASP A 517 34.64 -6.02 -0.05
CA ASP A 517 34.73 -4.57 -0.34
C ASP A 517 33.40 -3.95 -0.79
N ASN A 518 32.33 -4.25 -0.05
CA ASN A 518 30.94 -3.85 -0.33
C ASN A 518 30.30 -4.50 -1.56
N ARG A 519 30.92 -5.50 -2.19
CA ARG A 519 30.29 -6.20 -3.31
C ARG A 519 29.21 -7.19 -2.88
N LEU A 520 29.27 -7.72 -1.66
CA LEU A 520 28.26 -8.66 -1.15
C LEU A 520 27.57 -8.09 0.09
N GLN A 521 26.25 -7.93 0.02
CA GLN A 521 25.39 -7.69 1.17
C GLN A 521 24.70 -9.00 1.55
N LEU A 522 24.70 -9.32 2.84
CA LEU A 522 23.90 -10.40 3.40
C LEU A 522 23.27 -9.92 4.71
N ASN A 523 21.96 -9.71 4.65
CA ASN A 523 21.15 -9.38 5.81
C ASN A 523 20.23 -10.56 6.12
N ILE A 524 20.16 -10.95 7.39
CA ILE A 524 19.30 -12.02 7.87
C ILE A 524 18.58 -11.53 9.12
N GLU A 525 17.29 -11.81 9.22
CA GLU A 525 16.47 -11.49 10.38
C GLU A 525 15.55 -12.66 10.73
N GLY A 526 15.55 -13.04 12.01
CA GLY A 526 14.53 -13.91 12.59
C GLY A 526 13.56 -13.10 13.44
N PHE A 527 12.28 -13.45 13.37
CA PHE A 527 11.22 -12.76 14.12
C PHE A 527 10.19 -13.73 14.72
N TYR A 528 9.62 -13.32 15.85
CA TYR A 528 8.50 -13.96 16.52
C TYR A 528 7.52 -12.89 17.02
N TRP A 529 6.27 -12.95 16.58
CA TRP A 529 5.24 -11.97 16.84
C TRP A 529 4.06 -12.64 17.55
N ASP A 530 3.66 -12.04 18.68
CA ASP A 530 2.46 -12.40 19.43
C ASP A 530 1.38 -11.35 19.13
N TYR A 531 0.29 -11.80 18.50
CA TYR A 531 -0.79 -10.93 18.04
C TYR A 531 -2.08 -11.27 18.77
N ILE A 532 -2.64 -10.29 19.49
CA ILE A 532 -3.87 -10.45 20.26
C ILE A 532 -4.98 -9.51 19.75
N GLY A 533 -6.22 -10.00 19.76
CA GLY A 533 -7.38 -9.19 19.41
C GLY A 533 -7.42 -8.78 17.95
N GLN A 534 -6.82 -9.55 17.04
CA GLN A 534 -6.72 -9.21 15.62
C GLN A 534 -8.11 -8.92 15.02
N GLN A 535 -8.26 -7.81 14.31
CA GLN A 535 -9.53 -7.41 13.70
C GLN A 535 -9.71 -8.12 12.36
N VAL A 536 -10.82 -8.85 12.21
CA VAL A 536 -11.19 -9.53 10.96
C VAL A 536 -12.50 -8.98 10.45
N GLY A 537 -12.46 -8.39 9.27
CA GLY A 537 -13.63 -7.92 8.53
C GLY A 537 -14.19 -9.00 7.62
N PHE A 538 -15.49 -9.24 7.67
CA PHE A 538 -16.20 -10.20 6.81
C PHE A 538 -17.65 -9.78 6.56
N LEU A 539 -18.21 -10.25 5.45
CA LEU A 539 -19.63 -10.07 5.16
C LEU A 539 -20.45 -11.01 6.06
N SER A 540 -21.34 -10.43 6.86
CA SER A 540 -22.22 -11.14 7.79
C SER A 540 -23.64 -10.59 7.67
N SER A 541 -24.57 -11.14 8.47
CA SER A 541 -25.81 -10.41 8.76
C SER A 541 -25.64 -9.68 10.09
N GLY A 542 -25.87 -8.38 10.10
CA GLY A 542 -25.82 -7.52 11.27
C GLY A 542 -27.18 -6.89 11.53
N GLN A 543 -27.34 -6.27 12.70
CA GLN A 543 -28.61 -5.69 13.09
C GLN A 543 -28.87 -4.37 12.33
N VAL A 544 -29.82 -4.39 11.40
CA VAL A 544 -30.20 -3.20 10.59
C VAL A 544 -31.42 -2.48 11.17
N ALA A 545 -32.17 -3.16 12.02
CA ALA A 545 -33.17 -2.58 12.92
C ALA A 545 -33.24 -3.45 14.19
N PRO A 546 -33.79 -2.97 15.32
CA PRO A 546 -33.99 -3.81 16.50
C PRO A 546 -34.68 -5.14 16.15
N GLY A 547 -33.97 -6.25 16.32
CA GLY A 547 -34.46 -7.60 15.99
C GLY A 547 -34.46 -7.98 14.50
N VAL A 548 -33.99 -7.11 13.59
CA VAL A 548 -33.94 -7.36 12.15
C VAL A 548 -32.51 -7.45 11.68
N LEU A 549 -32.20 -8.52 10.96
CA LEU A 549 -30.89 -8.75 10.37
C LEU A 549 -30.88 -8.35 8.89
N GLY A 550 -29.79 -7.71 8.46
CA GLY A 550 -29.50 -7.42 7.06
C GLY A 550 -28.03 -7.67 6.76
N SER A 551 -27.68 -7.88 5.49
CA SER A 551 -26.31 -8.15 5.09
C SER A 551 -25.43 -6.90 5.20
N VAL A 552 -24.36 -6.99 5.98
CA VAL A 552 -23.42 -5.89 6.22
C VAL A 552 -22.00 -6.43 6.41
N PHE A 553 -21.01 -5.60 6.11
CA PHE A 553 -19.64 -5.87 6.53
C PHE A 553 -19.49 -5.52 8.01
N VAL A 554 -19.12 -6.52 8.81
CA VAL A 554 -18.83 -6.36 10.23
C VAL A 554 -17.37 -6.70 10.48
N THR A 555 -16.83 -6.11 11.54
CA THR A 555 -15.49 -6.42 12.02
C THR A 555 -15.60 -6.99 13.42
N GLU A 556 -14.95 -8.14 13.64
CA GLU A 556 -14.84 -8.76 14.96
C GLU A 556 -13.36 -8.93 15.33
N ASN A 557 -13.05 -8.83 16.63
CA ASN A 557 -11.73 -9.19 17.14
C ASN A 557 -11.67 -10.70 17.35
N ILE A 558 -10.71 -11.35 16.69
CA ILE A 558 -10.37 -12.75 16.93
C ILE A 558 -9.37 -12.87 18.08
N GLY A 559 -9.23 -14.06 18.67
CA GLY A 559 -8.46 -14.28 19.89
C GLY A 559 -6.97 -13.97 19.75
N LYS A 560 -6.21 -14.90 19.17
CA LYS A 560 -4.74 -14.85 19.14
C LYS A 560 -4.17 -15.44 17.86
N SER A 561 -3.09 -14.84 17.36
CA SER A 561 -2.28 -15.38 16.26
C SER A 561 -0.79 -15.34 16.62
N THR A 562 -0.05 -16.38 16.24
CA THR A 562 1.41 -16.44 16.33
C THR A 562 2.00 -16.35 14.93
N ILE A 563 2.92 -15.40 14.72
CA ILE A 563 3.58 -15.18 13.42
C ILE A 563 5.09 -15.21 13.63
N LYS A 564 5.78 -16.17 13.03
CA LYS A 564 7.24 -16.32 13.16
C LYS A 564 7.87 -16.63 11.83
N GLY A 565 9.14 -16.26 11.66
CA GLY A 565 9.77 -16.44 10.37
C GLY A 565 11.22 -16.00 10.30
N LEU A 566 11.74 -16.06 9.08
CA LEU A 566 13.08 -15.63 8.72
C LEU A 566 13.02 -14.86 7.41
N ASP A 567 13.60 -13.66 7.38
CA ASP A 567 13.82 -12.88 6.16
C ASP A 567 15.32 -12.84 5.85
N MET A 568 15.65 -13.04 4.57
CA MET A 568 17.00 -12.94 4.03
C MET A 568 17.01 -11.96 2.85
N ASP A 569 17.96 -11.04 2.83
CA ASP A 569 18.19 -10.07 1.75
C ASP A 569 19.65 -10.10 1.32
N VAL A 570 19.87 -10.51 0.08
CA VAL A 570 21.17 -10.65 -0.57
C VAL A 570 21.23 -9.71 -1.76
N ALA A 571 22.31 -8.94 -1.83
CA ALA A 571 22.70 -8.21 -3.02
C ALA A 571 24.17 -8.52 -3.31
N PHE A 572 24.50 -8.87 -4.55
CA PHE A 572 25.85 -9.22 -4.94
C PHE A 572 26.24 -8.55 -6.26
N GLN A 573 27.18 -7.62 -6.18
CA GLN A 573 27.83 -6.98 -7.32
C GLN A 573 28.96 -7.89 -7.83
N ALA A 574 28.60 -8.87 -8.66
CA ALA A 574 29.51 -9.91 -9.13
C ALA A 574 30.63 -9.33 -10.02
N THR A 575 30.28 -8.40 -10.90
CA THR A 575 31.22 -7.63 -11.74
C THR A 575 30.79 -6.16 -11.76
N SER A 576 31.48 -5.27 -12.47
CA SER A 576 30.98 -3.90 -12.69
C SER A 576 29.65 -3.86 -13.43
N GLY A 577 29.41 -4.83 -14.32
CA GLY A 577 28.20 -4.92 -15.12
C GLY A 577 27.12 -5.85 -14.57
N ILE A 578 27.44 -6.80 -13.70
CA ILE A 578 26.48 -7.82 -13.23
C ILE A 578 26.16 -7.63 -11.75
N ARG A 579 24.86 -7.48 -11.46
CA ARG A 579 24.31 -7.49 -10.10
C ARG A 579 23.27 -8.59 -9.96
N LEU A 580 23.43 -9.39 -8.91
CA LEU A 580 22.48 -10.42 -8.49
C LEU A 580 21.79 -9.94 -7.22
N GLY A 581 20.51 -10.28 -7.09
CA GLY A 581 19.77 -10.05 -5.86
C GLY A 581 18.87 -11.23 -5.54
N ALA A 582 18.75 -11.53 -4.26
CA ALA A 582 17.83 -12.54 -3.78
C ALA A 582 17.25 -12.06 -2.46
N ARG A 583 15.92 -11.97 -2.40
CA ARG A 583 15.22 -11.66 -1.17
C ARG A 583 14.19 -12.76 -0.90
N ILE A 584 14.33 -13.46 0.21
CA ILE A 584 13.60 -14.69 0.51
C ILE A 584 13.03 -14.60 1.92
N GLY A 585 11.74 -14.91 2.07
CA GLY A 585 11.04 -14.96 3.35
C GLY A 585 10.50 -16.36 3.62
N TYR A 586 10.74 -16.84 4.83
CA TYR A 586 10.05 -17.97 5.47
C TYR A 586 9.04 -17.43 6.48
N LEU A 587 7.78 -17.88 6.39
CA LEU A 587 6.70 -17.42 7.25
C LEU A 587 5.86 -18.59 7.77
N ASP A 588 5.74 -18.69 9.09
CA ASP A 588 4.83 -19.58 9.79
C ASP A 588 3.87 -18.72 10.61
N ALA A 589 2.68 -18.50 10.05
CA ALA A 589 1.65 -17.63 10.59
C ALA A 589 0.39 -18.45 10.88
N THR A 590 0.08 -18.64 12.15
CA THR A 590 -1.03 -19.48 12.61
C THR A 590 -2.01 -18.65 13.45
N ALA A 591 -3.30 -18.82 13.21
CA ALA A 591 -4.34 -18.29 14.07
C ALA A 591 -4.57 -19.26 15.24
N ASP A 592 -3.93 -19.02 16.38
CA ASP A 592 -3.98 -19.91 17.54
C ASP A 592 -5.40 -20.00 18.13
N ASP A 593 -6.09 -18.86 18.18
CA ASP A 593 -7.49 -18.74 18.55
C ASP A 593 -8.23 -17.83 17.56
N PHE A 594 -9.10 -18.42 16.75
CA PHE A 594 -9.89 -17.76 15.73
C PHE A 594 -11.33 -18.25 15.78
N VAL A 595 -12.15 -17.55 16.56
CA VAL A 595 -13.59 -17.69 16.57
C VAL A 595 -14.25 -16.38 16.16
N TYR A 596 -15.22 -16.46 15.25
CA TYR A 596 -16.08 -15.33 14.87
C TYR A 596 -17.54 -15.78 14.81
N THR A 597 -18.47 -14.83 14.92
CA THR A 597 -19.89 -15.11 15.20
C THR A 597 -20.87 -14.56 14.16
N PRO A 598 -20.87 -15.08 12.91
CA PRO A 598 -21.81 -14.61 11.90
C PRO A 598 -23.26 -14.95 12.29
N ALA A 599 -24.20 -14.12 11.85
CA ALA A 599 -25.61 -14.34 12.16
C ALA A 599 -26.32 -15.37 11.27
N SER A 600 -25.63 -15.89 10.26
CA SER A 600 -26.10 -16.98 9.40
C SER A 600 -24.98 -17.98 9.19
N VAL A 601 -25.31 -19.25 8.91
CA VAL A 601 -24.31 -20.29 8.61
C VAL A 601 -23.51 -19.89 7.37
N PRO A 602 -22.21 -19.56 7.48
CA PRO A 602 -21.43 -19.11 6.34
C PRO A 602 -20.91 -20.29 5.52
N PHE A 603 -20.41 -19.99 4.31
CA PHE A 603 -19.59 -20.92 3.56
C PHE A 603 -18.17 -20.88 4.12
N SER A 604 -17.83 -21.91 4.86
CA SER A 604 -16.50 -22.02 5.47
C SER A 604 -16.12 -23.48 5.58
N ALA A 605 -14.85 -23.79 5.34
CA ALA A 605 -14.26 -25.08 5.65
C ALA A 605 -13.86 -25.20 7.14
N CYS A 606 -14.08 -24.16 7.94
CA CYS A 606 -13.87 -24.17 9.38
C CYS A 606 -14.96 -24.95 10.13
N ALA A 607 -14.70 -25.29 11.39
CA ALA A 607 -15.70 -25.95 12.23
C ALA A 607 -16.84 -24.98 12.54
N ILE A 608 -18.08 -25.41 12.33
CA ILE A 608 -19.28 -24.60 12.56
C ILE A 608 -20.11 -25.24 13.69
N SER A 609 -20.56 -24.43 14.64
CA SER A 609 -21.46 -24.84 15.72
C SER A 609 -22.50 -23.75 16.02
N GLY A 610 -23.55 -24.11 16.76
CA GLY A 610 -24.68 -23.21 17.02
C GLY A 610 -25.66 -23.12 15.86
N ALA A 611 -26.58 -22.15 15.95
CA ALA A 611 -27.62 -21.91 14.95
C ALA A 611 -27.84 -20.41 14.77
N ALA A 612 -28.37 -20.02 13.60
CA ALA A 612 -28.79 -18.64 13.38
C ALA A 612 -29.75 -18.18 14.50
N PRO A 613 -29.67 -16.92 14.99
CA PRO A 613 -28.87 -15.82 14.44
C PRO A 613 -27.47 -15.65 15.05
N ARG A 614 -26.90 -16.67 15.70
CA ARG A 614 -25.53 -16.63 16.25
C ARG A 614 -24.84 -17.97 16.02
N VAL A 615 -24.11 -18.05 14.91
CA VAL A 615 -23.33 -19.22 14.53
C VAL A 615 -21.89 -19.01 14.97
N ASN A 616 -21.27 -19.99 15.61
CA ASN A 616 -19.84 -19.93 15.94
C ASN A 616 -19.05 -20.60 14.82
N VAL A 617 -18.10 -19.88 14.25
CA VAL A 617 -17.15 -20.43 13.28
C VAL A 617 -15.78 -20.45 13.90
N ASN A 618 -15.20 -21.63 14.05
CA ASN A 618 -13.91 -21.84 14.66
C ASN A 618 -12.89 -22.27 13.60
N CYS A 619 -11.95 -21.37 13.31
CA CYS A 619 -10.83 -21.54 12.39
C CYS A 619 -9.48 -21.68 13.13
N SER A 620 -9.48 -21.92 14.44
CA SER A 620 -8.26 -22.04 15.25
C SER A 620 -7.33 -23.15 14.73
N GLY A 621 -6.03 -22.91 14.81
CA GLY A 621 -4.98 -23.78 14.29
C GLY A 621 -4.75 -23.70 12.78
N ARG A 622 -5.52 -22.89 12.05
CA ARG A 622 -5.30 -22.68 10.61
C ARG A 622 -4.24 -21.61 10.35
N THR A 623 -3.57 -21.71 9.21
CA THR A 623 -2.62 -20.71 8.74
C THR A 623 -3.34 -19.42 8.37
N LEU A 624 -2.79 -18.25 8.69
CA LEU A 624 -3.42 -16.98 8.30
C LEU A 624 -3.58 -16.86 6.76
N PRO A 625 -4.63 -16.16 6.27
CA PRO A 625 -4.72 -15.84 4.85
C PRO A 625 -3.58 -14.91 4.39
N ARG A 626 -3.21 -15.00 3.11
CA ARG A 626 -2.12 -14.22 2.48
C ARG A 626 -0.76 -14.34 3.18
N SER A 627 -0.48 -15.47 3.81
CA SER A 627 0.82 -15.78 4.43
C SER A 627 1.47 -17.01 3.76
N PRO A 628 2.01 -16.89 2.52
CA PRO A 628 2.75 -17.98 1.90
C PRO A 628 3.95 -18.38 2.77
N LYS A 629 4.16 -19.69 2.92
CA LYS A 629 5.22 -20.23 3.78
C LYS A 629 6.62 -19.89 3.28
N TRP A 630 6.82 -19.94 1.97
CA TRP A 630 7.99 -19.41 1.31
C TRP A 630 7.57 -18.45 0.20
N SER A 631 8.21 -17.30 0.16
CA SER A 631 8.07 -16.34 -0.94
C SER A 631 9.38 -15.61 -1.15
N GLY A 632 9.60 -15.10 -2.35
CA GLY A 632 10.81 -14.35 -2.61
C GLY A 632 10.86 -13.77 -4.01
N THR A 633 11.93 -13.01 -4.23
CA THR A 633 12.26 -12.41 -5.52
C THR A 633 13.73 -12.61 -5.79
N LEU A 634 14.03 -13.09 -7.00
CA LEU A 634 15.36 -13.22 -7.55
C LEU A 634 15.52 -12.20 -8.67
N THR A 635 16.61 -11.44 -8.66
CA THR A 635 16.87 -10.37 -9.63
C THR A 635 18.24 -10.56 -10.27
N TYR A 636 18.29 -10.33 -11.57
CA TYR A 636 19.51 -10.30 -12.37
C TYR A 636 19.52 -9.01 -13.17
N ASP A 637 20.54 -8.18 -12.95
CA ASP A 637 20.81 -6.98 -13.72
C ASP A 637 22.15 -7.15 -14.44
N GLN A 638 22.17 -6.91 -15.75
CA GLN A 638 23.39 -6.86 -16.54
C GLN A 638 23.46 -5.54 -17.33
N THR A 639 24.48 -4.75 -17.07
CA THR A 639 24.87 -3.60 -17.89
C THR A 639 26.01 -4.02 -18.81
N ILE A 640 25.83 -3.81 -20.11
CA ILE A 640 26.81 -4.06 -21.15
C ILE A 640 27.17 -2.71 -21.74
N ASP A 641 28.36 -2.22 -21.41
CA ASP A 641 28.89 -1.00 -22.01
C ASP A 641 29.22 -1.24 -23.49
N LEU A 642 28.85 -0.28 -24.33
CA LEU A 642 29.05 -0.35 -25.78
C LEU A 642 30.24 0.52 -26.20
N PRO A 643 30.88 0.23 -27.34
CA PRO A 643 32.03 1.01 -27.81
C PRO A 643 31.77 2.49 -28.08
N ASN A 644 30.51 2.92 -28.13
CA ASN A 644 30.10 4.29 -28.40
C ASN A 644 29.76 5.09 -27.13
N ASP A 645 30.20 4.63 -25.95
CA ASP A 645 29.84 5.19 -24.62
C ASP A 645 28.35 5.07 -24.26
N GLY A 646 27.56 4.36 -25.07
CA GLY A 646 26.23 3.89 -24.70
C GLY A 646 26.29 2.62 -23.86
N ALA A 647 25.15 2.14 -23.39
CA ALA A 647 25.07 0.86 -22.68
C ALA A 647 23.73 0.16 -22.90
N VAL A 648 23.74 -1.17 -22.80
CA VAL A 648 22.53 -1.99 -22.79
C VAL A 648 22.32 -2.54 -21.39
N LEU A 649 21.15 -2.30 -20.83
CA LEU A 649 20.71 -2.85 -19.56
C LEU A 649 19.72 -3.99 -19.80
N ILE A 650 20.02 -5.16 -19.24
CA ILE A 650 19.13 -6.31 -19.15
C ILE A 650 18.71 -6.44 -17.69
N ASN A 651 17.40 -6.48 -17.44
CA ASN A 651 16.86 -6.76 -16.12
C ASN A 651 15.90 -7.96 -16.19
N VAL A 652 16.12 -8.93 -15.32
CA VAL A 652 15.23 -10.09 -15.10
C VAL A 652 14.85 -10.11 -13.63
N SER A 653 13.56 -10.15 -13.35
CA SER A 653 13.04 -10.28 -11.99
C SER A 653 12.04 -11.42 -11.94
N SER A 654 12.29 -12.42 -11.09
CA SER A 654 11.41 -13.57 -10.93
C SER A 654 10.93 -13.65 -9.48
N ARG A 655 9.60 -13.59 -9.29
CA ARG A 655 8.94 -13.80 -8.01
C ARG A 655 8.45 -15.23 -7.93
N PHE A 656 8.64 -15.87 -6.78
CA PHE A 656 8.02 -17.15 -6.46
C PHE A 656 7.23 -17.07 -5.16
N SER A 657 6.21 -17.90 -5.05
CA SER A 657 5.41 -18.05 -3.84
C SER A 657 4.87 -19.47 -3.73
N THR A 658 4.95 -20.05 -2.53
CA THR A 658 4.23 -21.28 -2.20
C THR A 658 2.73 -21.02 -2.10
N SER A 659 1.92 -22.09 -2.11
CA SER A 659 0.48 -21.94 -2.00
C SER A 659 0.06 -21.26 -0.69
N TYR A 660 -1.02 -20.49 -0.73
CA TYR A 660 -1.61 -19.84 0.44
C TYR A 660 -3.12 -19.70 0.30
N TRP A 661 -3.81 -19.44 1.41
CA TRP A 661 -5.25 -19.16 1.43
C TRP A 661 -5.50 -17.68 1.19
N GLY A 662 -6.39 -17.34 0.25
CA GLY A 662 -6.75 -15.95 -0.06
C GLY A 662 -7.82 -15.36 0.88
N SER A 663 -8.48 -16.20 1.68
CA SER A 663 -9.64 -15.83 2.50
C SER A 663 -9.72 -16.62 3.80
N ILE A 664 -10.41 -16.05 4.79
CA ILE A 664 -10.70 -16.66 6.10
C ILE A 664 -11.72 -17.82 6.03
N PHE A 665 -12.33 -18.06 4.87
CA PHE A 665 -13.30 -19.14 4.67
C PHE A 665 -12.64 -20.49 4.35
N TYR A 666 -11.38 -20.48 3.89
CA TYR A 666 -10.59 -21.68 3.57
C TYR A 666 -11.26 -22.64 2.56
N LEU A 667 -12.05 -22.11 1.63
CA LEU A 667 -12.64 -22.90 0.54
C LEU A 667 -11.57 -23.23 -0.51
N PRO A 668 -11.58 -24.43 -1.12
CA PRO A 668 -10.58 -24.85 -2.11
C PRO A 668 -10.35 -23.83 -3.24
N GLU A 669 -11.42 -23.19 -3.70
CA GLU A 669 -11.45 -22.18 -4.76
C GLU A 669 -10.72 -20.89 -4.35
N HIS A 670 -10.61 -20.62 -3.04
CA HIS A 670 -9.93 -19.45 -2.48
C HIS A 670 -8.44 -19.71 -2.26
N LYS A 671 -7.93 -20.90 -2.60
CA LYS A 671 -6.52 -21.23 -2.47
C LYS A 671 -5.75 -20.74 -3.70
N GLN A 672 -4.72 -19.95 -3.48
CA GLN A 672 -3.70 -19.66 -4.49
C GLN A 672 -2.70 -20.81 -4.49
N ASP A 673 -2.54 -21.46 -5.64
CA ASP A 673 -1.50 -22.48 -5.83
C ASP A 673 -0.11 -21.85 -5.88
N SER A 674 0.94 -22.67 -5.70
CA SER A 674 2.30 -22.18 -5.89
C SER A 674 2.49 -21.64 -7.30
N TYR A 675 3.22 -20.54 -7.42
CA TYR A 675 3.48 -19.91 -8.69
C TYR A 675 4.86 -19.27 -8.76
N THR A 676 5.31 -19.09 -9.99
CA THR A 676 6.43 -18.22 -10.36
C THR A 676 5.90 -17.22 -11.39
N ARG A 677 6.41 -15.99 -11.33
CA ARG A 677 6.12 -14.93 -12.29
C ARG A 677 7.40 -14.16 -12.57
N THR A 678 7.74 -14.03 -13.84
CA THR A 678 8.98 -13.43 -14.32
C THR A 678 8.68 -12.22 -15.20
N ASP A 679 9.35 -11.12 -14.88
CA ASP A 679 9.36 -9.89 -15.65
C ASP A 679 10.76 -9.73 -16.28
N LEU A 680 10.82 -9.24 -17.53
CA LEU A 680 12.05 -9.01 -18.30
C LEU A 680 11.99 -7.63 -18.95
N SER A 681 13.11 -6.90 -18.91
CA SER A 681 13.28 -5.69 -19.71
C SER A 681 14.67 -5.61 -20.33
N LEU A 682 14.73 -4.97 -21.50
CA LEU A 682 15.93 -4.67 -22.25
C LEU A 682 15.91 -3.19 -22.61
N THR A 683 16.89 -2.43 -22.14
CA THR A 683 16.95 -0.97 -22.33
C THR A 683 18.28 -0.55 -22.91
N TYR A 684 18.27 0.14 -24.04
CA TYR A 684 19.42 0.86 -24.57
C TYR A 684 19.49 2.26 -23.96
N MET A 685 20.62 2.59 -23.37
CA MET A 685 20.96 3.92 -22.86
C MET A 685 21.92 4.58 -23.83
N ALA A 686 21.56 5.77 -24.29
CA ALA A 686 22.39 6.53 -25.22
C ALA A 686 23.66 7.06 -24.56
N PRO A 687 24.68 7.43 -25.36
CA PRO A 687 25.87 8.09 -24.85
C PRO A 687 25.50 9.35 -24.06
N GLY A 688 26.15 9.58 -22.92
CA GLY A 688 25.80 10.67 -22.00
C GLY A 688 24.51 10.46 -21.21
N LYS A 689 23.78 9.35 -21.42
CA LYS A 689 22.57 8.94 -20.66
C LYS A 689 21.39 9.92 -20.70
N HIS A 690 21.37 10.84 -21.66
CA HIS A 690 20.29 11.82 -21.84
C HIS A 690 18.97 11.21 -22.33
N TRP A 691 19.03 10.06 -22.99
CA TRP A 691 17.82 9.33 -23.36
C TRP A 691 18.04 7.81 -23.32
N SER A 692 16.94 7.08 -23.17
CA SER A 692 16.93 5.63 -23.27
C SER A 692 15.71 5.13 -24.04
N LEU A 693 15.85 3.96 -24.66
CA LEU A 693 14.77 3.24 -25.32
C LEU A 693 14.81 1.80 -24.84
N GLY A 694 13.69 1.29 -24.34
CA GLY A 694 13.58 -0.07 -23.84
C GLY A 694 12.31 -0.78 -24.29
N ALA A 695 12.38 -2.10 -24.22
CA ALA A 695 11.24 -3.00 -24.35
C ALA A 695 11.11 -3.82 -23.07
N PHE A 696 9.88 -4.17 -22.71
CA PHE A 696 9.61 -4.99 -21.53
C PHE A 696 8.52 -6.02 -21.79
N VAL A 697 8.53 -7.06 -20.97
CA VAL A 697 7.42 -7.99 -20.78
C VAL A 697 7.29 -8.29 -19.29
N ASN A 698 6.10 -8.06 -18.73
CA ASN A 698 5.75 -8.46 -17.38
C ASN A 698 4.91 -9.74 -17.44
N ASN A 699 5.05 -10.62 -16.45
CA ASN A 699 4.33 -11.88 -16.35
C ASN A 699 4.51 -12.75 -17.61
N ILE A 700 5.77 -13.09 -17.94
CA ILE A 700 6.13 -13.92 -19.10
C ILE A 700 5.37 -15.25 -19.10
N GLU A 701 5.04 -15.81 -17.94
CA GLU A 701 4.31 -17.06 -17.80
C GLU A 701 2.80 -16.91 -18.05
N ASP A 702 2.29 -15.67 -18.13
CA ASP A 702 0.87 -15.34 -18.19
C ASP A 702 0.07 -16.04 -17.07
N LYS A 703 0.60 -15.97 -15.85
CA LYS A 703 0.00 -16.65 -14.70
C LYS A 703 -1.13 -15.81 -14.11
N ALA A 704 -2.33 -16.38 -14.02
CA ALA A 704 -3.43 -15.84 -13.25
C ALA A 704 -3.19 -16.03 -11.74
N VAL A 705 -2.75 -14.96 -11.06
CA VAL A 705 -2.50 -14.94 -9.62
C VAL A 705 -3.65 -14.25 -8.90
N LEU A 706 -4.24 -14.93 -7.92
CA LEU A 706 -5.32 -14.46 -7.07
C LEU A 706 -4.80 -13.40 -6.10
N THR A 707 -5.50 -12.27 -5.97
CA THR A 707 -5.21 -11.23 -4.97
C THR A 707 -6.27 -11.18 -3.87
N VAL A 708 -7.53 -11.41 -4.23
CA VAL A 708 -8.69 -11.48 -3.34
C VAL A 708 -9.51 -12.69 -3.75
N ALA A 709 -10.14 -13.36 -2.79
CA ALA A 709 -11.09 -14.44 -3.03
C ALA A 709 -12.29 -14.31 -2.10
N GLY A 710 -13.47 -14.71 -2.57
CA GLY A 710 -14.69 -14.71 -1.78
C GLY A 710 -15.79 -15.54 -2.41
N THR A 711 -16.96 -15.54 -1.77
CA THR A 711 -18.12 -16.32 -2.19
C THR A 711 -19.35 -15.43 -2.24
N PHE A 712 -20.16 -15.56 -3.28
CA PHE A 712 -21.47 -14.91 -3.36
C PHE A 712 -22.45 -15.58 -2.40
N SER A 713 -22.79 -14.92 -1.31
CA SER A 713 -23.58 -15.50 -0.21
C SER A 713 -24.95 -16.04 -0.66
N LEU A 714 -25.60 -15.42 -1.66
CA LEU A 714 -26.87 -15.91 -2.21
C LEU A 714 -26.68 -16.99 -3.28
N ALA A 715 -25.86 -16.78 -4.32
CA ALA A 715 -25.74 -17.76 -5.40
C ALA A 715 -24.77 -18.93 -5.10
N ARG A 716 -23.94 -18.85 -4.05
CA ARG A 716 -22.84 -19.79 -3.73
C ARG A 716 -21.83 -19.98 -4.87
N VAL A 717 -21.50 -18.89 -5.54
CA VAL A 717 -20.47 -18.90 -6.59
C VAL A 717 -19.22 -18.24 -6.04
N ASP A 718 -18.10 -18.95 -6.13
CA ASP A 718 -16.80 -18.45 -5.73
C ASP A 718 -16.22 -17.55 -6.81
N TYR A 719 -15.56 -16.48 -6.37
CA TYR A 719 -14.93 -15.51 -7.24
C TYR A 719 -13.54 -15.15 -6.74
N VAL A 720 -12.74 -14.63 -7.65
CA VAL A 720 -11.37 -14.20 -7.37
C VAL A 720 -11.04 -12.93 -8.14
N ASN A 721 -10.26 -12.04 -7.53
CA ASN A 721 -9.60 -10.94 -8.23
C ASN A 721 -8.23 -11.41 -8.70
N LEU A 722 -7.80 -10.96 -9.86
CA LEU A 722 -6.53 -11.39 -10.47
C LEU A 722 -5.54 -10.23 -10.56
N GLN A 723 -4.25 -10.57 -10.48
CA GLN A 723 -3.18 -9.70 -10.98
C GLN A 723 -3.26 -9.57 -12.52
N PRO A 724 -2.66 -8.51 -13.10
CA PRO A 724 -2.63 -8.34 -14.55
C PRO A 724 -2.09 -9.58 -15.29
N PRO A 725 -2.62 -9.89 -16.49
CA PRO A 725 -2.07 -10.90 -17.39
C PRO A 725 -0.69 -10.46 -17.90
N ARG A 726 -0.15 -11.19 -18.86
CA ARG A 726 1.06 -10.77 -19.58
C ARG A 726 0.87 -9.39 -20.22
N THR A 727 1.75 -8.46 -19.87
CA THR A 727 1.82 -7.13 -20.50
C THR A 727 3.18 -6.94 -21.13
N TYR A 728 3.24 -6.24 -22.26
CA TYR A 728 4.48 -5.94 -22.96
C TYR A 728 4.36 -4.63 -23.71
N GLY A 729 5.49 -3.97 -23.92
CA GLY A 729 5.50 -2.64 -24.50
C GLY A 729 6.88 -2.09 -24.75
N LEU A 730 6.89 -0.83 -25.18
CA LEU A 730 8.07 -0.02 -25.40
C LEU A 730 8.04 1.18 -24.46
N ARG A 731 9.21 1.60 -24.01
CA ARG A 731 9.40 2.76 -23.15
C ARG A 731 10.53 3.62 -23.66
N ALA A 732 10.32 4.92 -23.72
CA ALA A 732 11.36 5.91 -23.99
C ALA A 732 11.49 6.84 -22.78
N THR A 733 12.72 7.18 -22.41
CA THR A 733 12.99 8.17 -21.36
C THR A 733 13.91 9.27 -21.87
N VAL A 734 13.74 10.47 -21.32
CA VAL A 734 14.61 11.63 -21.54
C VAL A 734 14.96 12.27 -20.21
N ASN A 735 16.22 12.66 -20.05
CA ASN A 735 16.74 13.36 -18.88
C ASN A 735 17.69 14.48 -19.36
N PHE A 736 17.34 15.72 -19.06
CA PHE A 736 18.09 16.91 -19.43
C PHE A 736 18.41 17.77 -18.23
#